data_AF-A0A0R1MVQ8-F1
#
_entry.id   AF-A0A0R1MVQ8-F1
#
_cell.length_a   1.000
_cell.length_b   1.000
_cell.length_c   1.000
_cell.angle_alpha   90.00
_cell.angle_beta   90.00
_cell.angle_gamma   90.00
#
_symmetry.space_group_name_H-M   'P 1'
#
loop_
_entity.id
_entity.type
_entity.pdbx_description
1 polymer ?
#
loop_
_entity_poly.entity_id
_entity_poly.type
_entity_poly.pdbx_seq_one_letter_code
_entity_poly.pdbx_strand_id
1 'polypeptide(L)'
;MFGGRRIKRKIITWVLLLPILFGMVVLTLFGQVQAVTIGNVLDNTQPTAPGDMYRIPGLNRYRRGGEGSYVYTGINMPGITGTPITTGTSADWEGKKAESPTIITFPEKVSNSGSDPDPWFSINYVDKNDFIDFKSANQANNFYKTGESNYNQNNVQSLMTTGTLDATGTPGPVLKSGKSFDGGILQVTGNVPIKAQIAGSKTSVDSVLAGNWGVMVRVSLPPGIDAKSLGGAIDWGKSYFYLTLESIPFLGAKISNLNFPLQFDHHVYLDPSDKSIFYLKVKGIPFNINYDTKNAKMALQRGGADYLDYLHNVFLPDGKTLTNLDNLGNPITIGSGDDIQPNFVQQTGGKNFVWDPFRSLANGVLKDLMPDWLADFITGGLVPSLVYDVGNVGRTISLLNAANPSDNRPLVKLSWEGLLDPARWFQITIATPLVKALAGYFVNNGFEGSAHINFSFDMSKYSGDVDKTYQSITGGRLFPAPYADGLINKGDTMGGDLDNRRALGITLYGSNTLLDPYSVLAGKDRSKPNTDLLSQLKAGTSPMDYALIDRTKLDLGKTNPSQTDVREFPVYTNFTSWTAFVAPFDNSQTVDTLNSSGDPLGADMRARVATPDSYSDGILVNDGQAFSVNKDYNAADYAPKMADKILTQAGGITPQRYTQVYQYYDYSGDQPVPNPTRQYTTSDNKLAVQVLNDTNAPKDYFGRVTKGFPDNTWVYSGKYNYLPVAGTNVGLRQDIRPEMNLSGDQIYVLDKSQLINNKTLTEMFGTWRDKLTVGTDTMSITMYPLGSDTSLGNASSNQLVPSATLNDISLHLGDSVPYGFEGDPPYGDIKAGLTIPPMNSTDNGFYGIVNLKRNADVPINMNTANPLTLILDARSEDLASRANFLILLKDDTEGADWAATHQYAGTDNKTYFFYQNGDNVNVNGSVKNNGDVANQVFQIMIPRVAGVTSSKPTVQNTDGSDIPAANITPITPNNTDLDKYYQRWLVKMPSPVIKGQTFTFKYAYQAADITTMPASTTLQTVIGNQDGKVLARTGNLYLKRMKNIAIMQTPTLDFGEHPLPKTQQTYGLTDASKQNSQLIIQDNGQANGRDPLSWAVFGWMEAFGNSASGETHEDFQVDLGVPTMPPDYQYPEGDSLKNQLIANHTPKTMVADRVSMPLFKLDRLLESGTNAAPLTLTYPNAQLTVPASVKNSGRYSSTITYSVTDGLQ
;
A
#
# COMPACT_ATOMS: atom_id res chain seq x y z
N MET A 1 -50.14 6.64 23.08
CA MET A 1 -49.95 7.87 22.29
C MET A 1 -48.99 8.78 23.03
N PHE A 2 -47.93 9.19 22.32
CA PHE A 2 -46.87 10.21 22.51
C PHE A 2 -46.62 10.85 23.90
N GLY A 3 -45.38 11.07 24.34
CA GLY A 3 -44.16 11.23 23.55
C GLY A 3 -42.85 11.09 24.32
N GLY A 4 -41.82 10.69 23.57
CA GLY A 4 -40.43 10.60 24.00
C GLY A 4 -39.54 11.74 23.48
N ARG A 5 -38.23 11.49 23.55
CA ARG A 5 -37.07 12.32 23.12
C ARG A 5 -36.39 13.14 24.22
N ARG A 6 -35.71 12.44 25.13
CA ARG A 6 -34.36 12.81 25.60
C ARG A 6 -33.35 11.89 24.88
N ILE A 7 -32.09 12.32 24.73
CA ILE A 7 -30.97 11.66 24.01
C ILE A 7 -30.84 12.05 22.51
N LYS A 8 -30.63 13.33 22.20
CA LYS A 8 -30.02 13.77 20.91
C LYS A 8 -29.15 15.05 21.03
N ARG A 9 -28.65 15.38 22.23
CA ARG A 9 -27.87 16.61 22.49
C ARG A 9 -26.38 16.42 22.83
N LYS A 10 -25.84 15.20 22.73
CA LYS A 10 -24.39 14.93 22.80
C LYS A 10 -23.75 14.48 21.47
N ILE A 11 -24.50 14.51 20.36
CA ILE A 11 -24.07 13.94 19.06
C ILE A 11 -23.57 15.00 18.06
N ILE A 12 -23.77 16.30 18.28
CA ILE A 12 -23.59 17.28 17.18
C ILE A 12 -22.43 18.27 17.40
N THR A 13 -21.77 18.26 18.56
CA THR A 13 -20.59 19.13 18.83
C THR A 13 -19.24 18.41 18.72
N TRP A 14 -19.24 17.10 18.43
CA TRP A 14 -18.03 16.28 18.23
C TRP A 14 -17.73 15.92 16.77
N VAL A 15 -18.51 16.43 15.80
CA VAL A 15 -18.43 16.04 14.39
C VAL A 15 -17.77 17.10 13.50
N LEU A 16 -17.31 18.25 14.02
CA LEU A 16 -16.84 19.35 13.16
C LEU A 16 -15.47 19.98 13.47
N LEU A 17 -14.73 19.60 14.51
CA LEU A 17 -13.44 20.24 14.82
C LEU A 17 -12.40 19.30 15.48
N LEU A 18 -12.05 18.21 14.82
CA LEU A 18 -10.75 17.54 14.98
C LEU A 18 -10.06 17.07 13.65
N PRO A 19 -10.29 17.69 12.46
CA PRO A 19 -9.40 17.52 11.31
C PRO A 19 -8.12 18.38 11.32
N ILE A 20 -7.68 18.99 12.44
CA ILE A 20 -6.64 20.06 12.40
C ILE A 20 -5.40 19.83 13.30
N LEU A 21 -5.32 18.83 14.18
CA LEU A 21 -4.12 18.66 15.03
C LEU A 21 -3.67 17.20 15.08
N PHE A 22 -2.39 17.00 14.73
CA PHE A 22 -1.63 15.75 14.59
C PHE A 22 -1.59 15.10 13.20
N GLY A 23 -1.39 15.93 12.19
CA GLY A 23 -0.25 15.66 11.31
C GLY A 23 1.03 16.08 12.02
N MET A 24 1.97 15.13 12.23
CA MET A 24 3.41 15.26 11.94
C MET A 24 4.24 14.16 12.65
N VAL A 25 5.17 13.54 11.88
CA VAL A 25 6.34 12.69 12.27
C VAL A 25 5.97 11.20 12.44
N VAL A 26 6.25 10.17 11.58
CA VAL A 26 7.34 9.75 10.64
C VAL A 26 6.74 8.64 9.71
N LEU A 27 6.63 8.68 8.36
CA LEU A 27 7.60 8.44 7.24
C LEU A 27 8.52 7.20 7.43
N THR A 28 8.29 6.00 6.89
CA THR A 28 8.52 5.56 5.49
C THR A 28 8.27 4.03 5.42
N LEU A 29 7.41 3.51 4.53
CA LEU A 29 7.65 2.62 3.35
C LEU A 29 6.34 1.80 3.26
N PHE A 30 5.49 1.74 2.24
CA PHE A 30 5.53 1.97 0.81
C PHE A 30 4.26 2.74 0.43
N GLY A 31 4.39 3.82 -0.36
CA GLY A 31 3.25 4.44 -1.01
C GLY A 31 2.95 3.70 -2.31
N GLN A 32 1.71 3.22 -2.47
CA GLN A 32 1.03 3.33 -3.75
C GLN A 32 -0.41 3.80 -3.55
N VAL A 33 -0.71 4.80 -4.35
CA VAL A 33 -1.93 5.58 -4.47
C VAL A 33 -3.05 4.70 -5.00
N GLN A 34 -4.29 4.94 -4.55
CA GLN A 34 -5.48 4.31 -5.10
C GLN A 34 -5.44 4.34 -6.64
N ALA A 35 -5.40 3.16 -7.27
CA ALA A 35 -5.68 3.05 -8.70
C ALA A 35 -7.08 3.61 -8.93
N VAL A 36 -7.16 4.70 -9.68
CA VAL A 36 -8.45 5.25 -10.11
C VAL A 36 -9.08 4.20 -11.02
N THR A 37 -10.22 3.66 -10.59
CA THR A 37 -10.89 2.48 -11.14
C THR A 37 -10.79 2.37 -12.67
N ILE A 38 -10.09 1.34 -13.16
CA ILE A 38 -10.10 1.01 -14.59
C ILE A 38 -11.05 -0.18 -14.78
N GLY A 39 -12.17 0.04 -15.47
CA GLY A 39 -13.10 -1.02 -15.86
C GLY A 39 -12.49 -2.01 -16.87
N ASN A 40 -13.31 -2.97 -17.30
CA ASN A 40 -12.91 -3.93 -18.34
C ASN A 40 -12.56 -3.22 -19.65
N VAL A 41 -11.70 -3.85 -20.47
CA VAL A 41 -11.39 -3.35 -21.81
C VAL A 41 -12.67 -3.35 -22.65
N LEU A 42 -13.08 -2.19 -23.14
CA LEU A 42 -14.19 -2.08 -24.09
C LEU A 42 -13.76 -2.66 -25.44
N ASP A 43 -14.46 -3.68 -25.90
CA ASP A 43 -14.24 -4.24 -27.23
C ASP A 43 -14.98 -3.42 -28.29
N ASN A 44 -14.22 -2.63 -29.06
CA ASN A 44 -14.69 -1.82 -30.17
C ASN A 44 -14.49 -2.49 -31.55
N THR A 45 -14.32 -3.81 -31.59
CA THR A 45 -14.17 -4.57 -32.85
C THR A 45 -15.47 -5.27 -33.29
N GLN A 46 -16.48 -5.26 -32.43
CA GLN A 46 -17.76 -5.92 -32.66
C GLN A 46 -18.60 -5.20 -33.72
N PRO A 47 -19.51 -5.90 -34.44
CA PRO A 47 -20.29 -5.33 -35.54
C PRO A 47 -21.31 -4.25 -35.14
N THR A 48 -21.54 -4.04 -33.84
CA THR A 48 -22.44 -3.02 -33.30
C THR A 48 -21.67 -2.03 -32.46
N ALA A 49 -21.88 -0.73 -32.70
CA ALA A 49 -21.30 0.33 -31.88
C ALA A 49 -21.70 0.18 -30.40
N PRO A 50 -20.76 0.39 -29.45
CA PRO A 50 -21.11 0.55 -28.05
C PRO A 50 -22.16 1.66 -27.90
N GLY A 51 -23.18 1.46 -27.07
CA GLY A 51 -24.26 2.45 -26.95
C GLY A 51 -23.82 3.83 -26.43
N ASP A 52 -22.69 3.88 -25.70
CA ASP A 52 -22.10 5.11 -25.16
C ASP A 52 -20.64 4.89 -24.74
N MET A 53 -19.71 5.65 -25.33
CA MET A 53 -18.28 5.58 -25.02
C MET A 53 -17.88 6.18 -23.67
N TYR A 54 -18.72 6.96 -22.97
CA TYR A 54 -18.37 7.56 -21.66
C TYR A 54 -18.68 6.65 -20.47
N ARG A 55 -19.32 5.50 -20.72
CA ARG A 55 -19.65 4.53 -19.68
C ARG A 55 -18.46 3.60 -19.45
N ILE A 56 -18.07 3.42 -18.19
CA ILE A 56 -16.99 2.49 -17.85
C ILE A 56 -17.53 1.06 -17.94
N PRO A 57 -16.96 0.18 -18.79
CA PRO A 57 -17.36 -1.22 -18.87
C PRO A 57 -17.17 -1.93 -17.54
N GLY A 58 -18.15 -2.73 -17.12
CA GLY A 58 -18.12 -3.47 -15.84
C GLY A 58 -18.63 -2.69 -14.63
N LEU A 59 -18.54 -1.35 -14.61
CA LEU A 59 -19.09 -0.53 -13.52
C LEU A 59 -20.51 -0.02 -13.77
N ASN A 60 -21.01 -0.18 -15.00
CA ASN A 60 -22.36 0.20 -15.40
C ASN A 60 -22.74 1.68 -15.11
N ARG A 61 -21.77 2.58 -14.96
CA ARG A 61 -21.94 4.03 -14.74
C ARG A 61 -21.01 4.86 -15.64
N TYR A 62 -21.27 6.16 -15.73
CA TYR A 62 -20.36 7.08 -16.41
C TYR A 62 -19.06 7.26 -15.64
N ARG A 63 -17.99 7.53 -16.38
CA ARG A 63 -16.71 7.96 -15.79
C ARG A 63 -16.86 9.31 -15.11
N ARG A 64 -16.10 9.52 -14.04
CA ARG A 64 -15.89 10.83 -13.41
C ARG A 64 -14.65 11.50 -14.00
N GLY A 65 -14.52 12.81 -13.86
CA GLY A 65 -13.46 13.57 -14.55
C GLY A 65 -12.00 13.26 -14.20
N GLY A 66 -11.71 12.40 -13.21
CA GLY A 66 -10.34 11.89 -12.97
C GLY A 66 -10.16 10.43 -13.37
N GLU A 67 -11.20 9.76 -13.89
CA GLU A 67 -11.23 8.34 -14.19
C GLU A 67 -10.98 8.09 -15.68
N GLY A 68 -10.33 6.97 -15.99
CA GLY A 68 -10.15 6.48 -17.35
C GLY A 68 -10.42 4.99 -17.51
N SER A 69 -10.37 4.51 -18.74
CA SER A 69 -10.60 3.11 -19.10
C SER A 69 -9.75 2.66 -20.29
N TYR A 70 -9.86 1.39 -20.66
CA TYR A 70 -9.18 0.83 -21.84
C TYR A 70 -10.15 0.51 -22.96
N VAL A 71 -9.69 0.72 -24.18
CA VAL A 71 -10.36 0.29 -25.41
C VAL A 71 -9.44 -0.67 -26.16
N TYR A 72 -10.01 -1.72 -26.74
CA TYR A 72 -9.26 -2.82 -27.31
C TYR A 72 -8.30 -2.40 -28.42
N THR A 73 -8.72 -1.50 -29.31
CA THR A 73 -7.86 -1.02 -30.40
C THR A 73 -8.05 0.46 -30.71
N GLY A 74 -6.96 1.17 -31.00
CA GLY A 74 -6.97 2.53 -31.58
C GLY A 74 -6.94 2.57 -33.12
N ILE A 75 -6.70 1.42 -33.74
CA ILE A 75 -6.62 1.23 -35.19
C ILE A 75 -7.79 0.38 -35.68
N ASN A 76 -8.26 0.66 -36.88
CA ASN A 76 -9.24 -0.17 -37.57
C ASN A 76 -8.71 -1.62 -37.78
N MET A 77 -9.61 -2.61 -37.64
CA MET A 77 -9.29 -4.02 -37.86
C MET A 77 -9.38 -4.40 -39.34
N PRO A 78 -8.53 -5.34 -39.83
CA PRO A 78 -8.54 -5.76 -41.23
C PRO A 78 -9.94 -6.21 -41.67
N GLY A 79 -10.43 -5.66 -42.78
CA GLY A 79 -11.73 -6.00 -43.36
C GLY A 79 -12.92 -5.20 -42.82
N ILE A 80 -12.75 -4.37 -41.78
CA ILE A 80 -13.78 -3.40 -41.37
C ILE A 80 -13.68 -2.18 -42.28
N THR A 81 -14.75 -1.86 -43.01
CA THR A 81 -14.87 -0.63 -43.80
C THR A 81 -15.67 0.40 -43.02
N GLY A 82 -15.10 1.58 -42.77
CA GLY A 82 -15.79 2.70 -42.14
C GLY A 82 -15.80 3.95 -43.01
N THR A 83 -16.64 4.91 -42.66
CA THR A 83 -16.67 6.23 -43.32
C THR A 83 -15.57 7.13 -42.75
N PRO A 84 -14.82 7.88 -43.56
CA PRO A 84 -13.82 8.82 -43.05
C PRO A 84 -14.43 9.85 -42.11
N ILE A 85 -13.71 10.18 -41.03
CA ILE A 85 -14.09 11.27 -40.14
C ILE A 85 -14.03 12.59 -40.93
N THR A 86 -13.11 12.76 -41.88
CA THR A 86 -13.16 13.86 -42.83
C THR A 86 -12.36 13.56 -44.10
N THR A 87 -12.81 14.06 -45.25
CA THR A 87 -12.14 13.93 -46.55
C THR A 87 -11.85 15.27 -47.23
N GLY A 88 -12.28 16.39 -46.66
CA GLY A 88 -12.20 17.72 -47.29
C GLY A 88 -13.34 18.69 -46.91
N THR A 89 -13.54 19.70 -47.76
CA THR A 89 -14.34 20.92 -47.54
C THR A 89 -15.86 20.71 -47.39
N SER A 90 -16.64 21.80 -47.24
CA SER A 90 -18.10 21.81 -47.09
C SER A 90 -18.87 20.87 -48.04
N ALA A 91 -18.37 20.66 -49.27
CA ALA A 91 -18.99 19.77 -50.25
C ALA A 91 -19.01 18.30 -49.81
N ASP A 92 -17.97 17.82 -49.12
CA ASP A 92 -17.88 16.43 -48.67
C ASP A 92 -18.78 16.18 -47.45
N TRP A 93 -18.86 17.16 -46.55
CA TRP A 93 -19.77 17.10 -45.41
C TRP A 93 -21.24 17.12 -45.85
N GLU A 94 -21.65 18.07 -46.71
CA GLU A 94 -23.02 18.13 -47.24
C GLU A 94 -23.34 16.93 -48.15
N GLY A 95 -22.34 16.44 -48.88
CA GLY A 95 -22.41 15.25 -49.73
C GLY A 95 -22.42 13.91 -48.99
N LYS A 96 -22.39 13.91 -47.65
CA LYS A 96 -22.43 12.72 -46.78
C LYS A 96 -21.25 11.76 -46.95
N LYS A 97 -20.08 12.29 -47.34
CA LYS A 97 -18.84 11.52 -47.52
C LYS A 97 -17.93 11.53 -46.28
N ALA A 98 -18.22 12.41 -45.32
CA ALA A 98 -17.47 12.59 -44.08
C ALA A 98 -18.40 12.52 -42.85
N GLU A 99 -17.88 11.99 -41.75
CA GLU A 99 -18.61 11.82 -40.48
C GLU A 99 -18.37 12.94 -39.46
N SER A 100 -17.36 13.78 -39.67
CA SER A 100 -17.12 15.04 -38.95
C SER A 100 -17.04 16.24 -39.93
N PRO A 101 -17.58 17.41 -39.56
CA PRO A 101 -17.42 18.62 -40.35
C PRO A 101 -16.05 19.29 -40.14
N THR A 102 -15.23 18.80 -39.22
CA THR A 102 -13.97 19.46 -38.85
C THR A 102 -12.79 18.60 -39.28
N ILE A 103 -11.83 19.24 -39.94
CA ILE A 103 -10.53 18.64 -40.24
C ILE A 103 -9.44 19.35 -39.44
N ILE A 104 -8.69 18.57 -38.68
CA ILE A 104 -7.46 19.03 -38.01
C ILE A 104 -6.27 18.40 -38.71
N THR A 105 -5.28 19.24 -39.02
CA THR A 105 -3.98 18.87 -39.56
C THR A 105 -2.86 19.55 -38.77
N PHE A 106 -1.63 19.07 -38.93
CA PHE A 106 -0.44 19.50 -38.21
C PHE A 106 0.58 20.12 -39.19
N PRO A 107 0.54 21.45 -39.40
CA PRO A 107 1.57 22.14 -40.18
C PRO A 107 2.94 22.05 -39.51
N GLU A 108 4.00 22.34 -40.26
CA GLU A 108 5.37 22.29 -39.73
C GLU A 108 5.63 23.43 -38.73
N LYS A 109 5.01 24.59 -38.94
CA LYS A 109 5.19 25.83 -38.17
C LYS A 109 3.91 26.66 -38.25
N VAL A 110 3.78 27.65 -37.37
CA VAL A 110 2.73 28.67 -37.40
C VAL A 110 3.29 29.97 -37.98
N SER A 111 2.56 30.58 -38.93
CA SER A 111 3.10 31.61 -39.83
C SER A 111 3.37 32.96 -39.16
N ASN A 112 2.69 33.31 -38.06
CA ASN A 112 2.76 34.64 -37.42
C ASN A 112 2.57 34.65 -35.88
N SER A 113 2.90 33.57 -35.15
CA SER A 113 2.79 33.55 -33.68
C SER A 113 3.95 34.27 -33.00
N GLY A 114 3.66 35.09 -31.98
CA GLY A 114 4.68 35.68 -31.09
C GLY A 114 5.28 34.69 -30.07
N SER A 115 4.76 33.45 -30.02
CA SER A 115 5.25 32.30 -29.26
C SER A 115 5.99 31.32 -30.18
N ASP A 116 6.88 30.49 -29.62
CA ASP A 116 7.78 29.56 -30.33
C ASP A 116 7.10 28.80 -31.48
N PRO A 117 7.53 29.03 -32.74
CA PRO A 117 6.92 28.41 -33.91
C PRO A 117 7.32 26.94 -34.10
N ASP A 118 8.34 26.44 -33.37
CA ASP A 118 8.87 25.10 -33.59
C ASP A 118 8.07 24.03 -32.81
N PRO A 119 7.70 22.90 -33.45
CA PRO A 119 7.00 21.80 -32.80
C PRO A 119 7.94 20.96 -31.92
N TRP A 120 7.50 20.62 -30.71
CA TRP A 120 8.28 19.75 -29.80
C TRP A 120 7.41 19.10 -28.72
N PHE A 121 7.91 17.98 -28.19
CA PHE A 121 7.50 17.42 -26.90
C PHE A 121 8.72 17.29 -25.98
N SER A 122 8.46 17.42 -24.69
CA SER A 122 9.42 17.22 -23.61
C SER A 122 8.80 16.34 -22.55
N ILE A 123 9.51 15.29 -22.18
CA ILE A 123 9.15 14.40 -21.08
C ILE A 123 10.12 14.65 -19.93
N ASN A 124 9.56 15.04 -18.79
CA ASN A 124 10.28 15.50 -17.62
C ASN A 124 9.96 14.58 -16.43
N TYR A 125 11.00 14.08 -15.75
CA TYR A 125 10.79 13.39 -14.47
C TYR A 125 10.84 14.42 -13.33
N VAL A 126 9.69 14.60 -12.66
CA VAL A 126 9.44 15.72 -11.74
C VAL A 126 8.89 15.25 -10.40
N ASP A 127 9.01 16.13 -9.41
CA ASP A 127 8.62 15.87 -8.02
C ASP A 127 7.11 15.93 -7.77
N LYS A 128 6.36 16.64 -8.62
CA LYS A 128 4.91 16.78 -8.49
C LYS A 128 4.21 17.07 -9.81
N ASN A 129 2.91 16.77 -9.83
CA ASN A 129 2.07 16.96 -11.00
C ASN A 129 1.32 18.29 -10.94
N ASP A 130 1.70 19.24 -11.80
CA ASP A 130 1.02 20.54 -11.96
C ASP A 130 1.35 21.15 -13.33
N PHE A 131 0.59 22.13 -13.80
CA PHE A 131 0.80 22.74 -15.12
C PHE A 131 2.19 23.38 -15.25
N ILE A 132 2.92 23.01 -16.31
CA ILE A 132 4.18 23.61 -16.74
C ILE A 132 4.05 24.00 -18.21
N ASP A 133 4.63 25.15 -18.56
CA ASP A 133 4.76 25.61 -19.93
C ASP A 133 6.19 26.08 -20.21
N PHE A 134 6.63 25.98 -21.47
CA PHE A 134 7.95 26.42 -21.94
C PHE A 134 7.81 27.40 -23.10
N LYS A 135 8.64 28.45 -23.09
CA LYS A 135 8.64 29.48 -24.14
C LYS A 135 9.31 29.04 -25.42
N SER A 136 10.14 27.99 -25.40
CA SER A 136 10.87 27.50 -26.58
C SER A 136 11.26 26.02 -26.47
N ALA A 137 11.49 25.38 -27.61
CA ALA A 137 12.05 24.02 -27.72
C ALA A 137 13.37 23.88 -26.94
N ASN A 138 14.22 24.89 -26.99
CA ASN A 138 15.51 24.89 -26.29
C ASN A 138 15.35 24.96 -24.76
N GLN A 139 14.37 25.74 -24.27
CA GLN A 139 14.05 25.76 -22.84
C GLN A 139 13.48 24.40 -22.41
N ALA A 140 12.57 23.82 -23.21
CA ALA A 140 12.00 22.51 -22.96
C ALA A 140 13.09 21.43 -22.89
N ASN A 141 13.99 21.33 -23.87
CA ASN A 141 15.09 20.34 -23.93
C ASN A 141 16.17 20.51 -22.84
N ASN A 142 16.19 21.63 -22.12
CA ASN A 142 17.19 21.89 -21.08
C ASN A 142 16.58 22.06 -19.68
N PHE A 143 15.33 21.66 -19.47
CA PHE A 143 14.64 21.84 -18.20
C PHE A 143 15.38 21.19 -17.01
N TYR A 144 15.98 20.01 -17.20
CA TYR A 144 16.77 19.36 -16.14
C TYR A 144 18.06 20.12 -15.76
N LYS A 145 18.57 20.98 -16.66
CA LYS A 145 19.77 21.79 -16.42
C LYS A 145 19.42 23.09 -15.73
N THR A 146 18.40 23.80 -16.23
CA THR A 146 18.09 25.17 -15.83
C THR A 146 17.04 25.21 -14.72
N GLY A 147 16.14 24.22 -14.65
CA GLY A 147 14.93 24.27 -13.83
C GLY A 147 13.97 25.38 -14.25
N GLU A 148 14.21 26.05 -15.38
CA GLU A 148 13.45 27.21 -15.82
C GLU A 148 12.27 26.80 -16.69
N SER A 149 11.07 27.25 -16.32
CA SER A 149 9.87 27.17 -17.12
C SER A 149 9.25 28.55 -17.32
N ASN A 150 8.38 28.71 -18.32
CA ASN A 150 7.62 29.93 -18.54
C ASN A 150 6.64 30.20 -17.38
N TYR A 151 6.05 29.11 -16.87
CA TYR A 151 5.07 29.09 -15.79
C TYR A 151 5.45 28.03 -14.75
N ASN A 152 5.19 28.31 -13.48
CA ASN A 152 5.39 27.38 -12.36
C ASN A 152 6.84 27.03 -11.99
N GLN A 153 7.81 27.89 -12.33
CA GLN A 153 9.26 27.67 -12.16
C GLN A 153 9.70 27.20 -10.75
N ASN A 154 9.01 27.62 -9.70
CA ASN A 154 9.34 27.23 -8.32
C ASN A 154 8.46 26.11 -7.77
N ASN A 155 7.38 25.79 -8.48
CA ASN A 155 6.45 24.78 -8.03
C ASN A 155 6.97 23.42 -8.50
N VAL A 156 6.97 23.15 -9.80
CA VAL A 156 7.38 21.83 -10.28
C VAL A 156 8.88 21.79 -10.52
N GLN A 157 9.57 20.85 -9.89
CA GLN A 157 11.01 20.72 -9.98
C GLN A 157 11.41 19.43 -10.66
N SER A 158 12.38 19.51 -11.56
CA SER A 158 13.02 18.31 -12.10
C SER A 158 13.68 17.51 -10.99
N LEU A 159 13.48 16.18 -11.01
CA LEU A 159 14.23 15.24 -10.17
C LEU A 159 15.63 14.94 -10.73
N MET A 160 15.95 15.49 -11.91
CA MET A 160 17.22 15.34 -12.61
C MET A 160 18.07 16.61 -12.48
N THR A 161 19.39 16.46 -12.63
CA THR A 161 20.39 17.54 -12.66
C THR A 161 21.44 17.24 -13.74
N THR A 162 22.39 18.15 -13.97
CA THR A 162 23.51 17.88 -14.89
C THR A 162 24.58 17.00 -14.22
N GLY A 163 25.02 15.95 -14.91
CA GLY A 163 26.11 15.08 -14.49
C GLY A 163 26.74 14.35 -15.68
N THR A 164 27.60 13.37 -15.40
CA THR A 164 28.34 12.60 -16.42
C THR A 164 27.64 11.28 -16.73
N LEU A 165 27.44 10.98 -18.01
CA LEU A 165 26.74 9.78 -18.50
C LEU A 165 27.65 8.60 -18.87
N ASP A 166 28.93 8.85 -19.15
CA ASP A 166 29.84 7.84 -19.65
C ASP A 166 31.30 8.05 -19.21
N ALA A 167 32.18 7.15 -19.67
CA ALA A 167 33.62 7.19 -19.38
C ALA A 167 34.35 8.40 -19.99
N THR A 168 33.78 8.98 -21.04
CA THR A 168 34.39 10.05 -21.84
C THR A 168 34.07 11.43 -21.27
N GLY A 169 33.18 11.52 -20.28
CA GLY A 169 32.82 12.77 -19.61
C GLY A 169 31.57 13.43 -20.20
N THR A 170 30.79 12.74 -21.04
CA THR A 170 29.62 13.32 -21.69
C THR A 170 28.62 13.86 -20.66
N PRO A 171 28.28 15.17 -20.67
CA PRO A 171 27.32 15.73 -19.76
C PRO A 171 25.88 15.37 -20.16
N GLY A 172 25.02 15.10 -19.19
CA GLY A 172 23.60 14.84 -19.41
C GLY A 172 22.79 14.78 -18.12
N PRO A 173 21.50 14.39 -18.18
CA PRO A 173 20.65 14.33 -17.00
C PRO A 173 21.11 13.19 -16.09
N VAL A 174 21.21 13.43 -14.79
CA VAL A 174 21.43 12.40 -13.78
C VAL A 174 20.48 12.63 -12.61
N LEU A 175 20.09 11.56 -11.93
CA LEU A 175 19.20 11.65 -10.77
C LEU A 175 19.85 12.51 -9.68
N LYS A 176 19.11 13.47 -9.13
CA LYS A 176 19.59 14.32 -8.02
C LYS A 176 19.90 13.46 -6.79
N SER A 177 20.93 13.86 -6.04
CA SER A 177 21.28 13.21 -4.77
C SER A 177 20.08 13.14 -3.83
N GLY A 178 19.85 11.97 -3.22
CA GLY A 178 18.73 11.74 -2.30
C GLY A 178 17.36 11.56 -2.98
N LYS A 179 17.29 11.54 -4.32
CA LYS A 179 16.09 11.14 -5.07
C LYS A 179 16.18 9.65 -5.44
N SER A 180 15.03 9.05 -5.74
CA SER A 180 14.90 7.66 -6.20
C SER A 180 14.26 7.61 -7.59
N PHE A 181 14.38 6.47 -8.26
CA PHE A 181 13.57 6.13 -9.43
C PHE A 181 12.20 5.57 -9.05
N ASP A 182 12.01 5.20 -7.78
CA ASP A 182 10.74 4.70 -7.25
C ASP A 182 9.80 5.87 -6.92
N GLY A 183 8.56 5.77 -7.38
CA GLY A 183 7.60 6.85 -7.32
C GLY A 183 7.96 8.03 -8.23
N GLY A 184 7.24 9.14 -8.13
CA GLY A 184 7.46 10.33 -8.95
C GLY A 184 6.57 10.42 -10.19
N ILE A 185 6.68 11.55 -10.90
CA ILE A 185 5.78 11.90 -12.00
C ILE A 185 6.58 12.05 -13.29
N LEU A 186 6.15 11.35 -14.35
CA LEU A 186 6.60 11.62 -15.71
C LEU A 186 5.63 12.60 -16.35
N GLN A 187 6.06 13.85 -16.50
CA GLN A 187 5.26 14.91 -17.07
C GLN A 187 5.61 15.15 -18.53
N VAL A 188 4.62 15.04 -19.39
CA VAL A 188 4.70 15.34 -20.83
C VAL A 188 4.20 16.76 -21.05
N THR A 189 5.03 17.58 -21.70
CA THR A 189 4.67 18.92 -22.16
C THR A 189 4.99 19.04 -23.63
N GLY A 190 4.13 19.65 -24.44
CA GLY A 190 4.43 19.84 -25.86
C GLY A 190 3.82 21.10 -26.45
N ASN A 191 4.41 21.57 -27.55
CA ASN A 191 3.92 22.63 -28.42
C ASN A 191 3.58 22.03 -29.78
N VAL A 192 2.31 22.06 -30.15
CA VAL A 192 1.78 21.43 -31.36
C VAL A 192 1.17 22.50 -32.27
N PRO A 193 1.78 22.83 -33.41
CA PRO A 193 1.15 23.60 -34.46
C PRO A 193 -0.09 22.87 -34.98
N ILE A 194 -1.22 23.57 -35.05
CA ILE A 194 -2.48 23.03 -35.56
C ILE A 194 -3.07 23.93 -36.64
N LYS A 195 -3.75 23.28 -37.58
CA LYS A 195 -4.68 23.93 -38.50
C LYS A 195 -6.02 23.19 -38.47
N ALA A 196 -7.06 23.89 -38.07
CA ALA A 196 -8.42 23.36 -38.02
C ALA A 196 -9.30 24.04 -39.08
N GLN A 197 -9.98 23.29 -39.94
CA GLN A 197 -10.96 23.84 -40.88
C GLN A 197 -12.33 23.20 -40.61
N ILE A 198 -13.37 24.04 -40.57
CA ILE A 198 -14.74 23.59 -40.28
C ILE A 198 -15.60 23.80 -41.53
N ALA A 199 -16.27 22.75 -41.99
CA ALA A 199 -17.23 22.78 -43.08
C ALA A 199 -18.40 23.71 -42.77
N GLY A 200 -18.83 24.51 -43.75
CA GLY A 200 -19.96 25.43 -43.61
C GLY A 200 -21.29 24.76 -43.91
N SER A 201 -21.99 24.25 -42.90
CA SER A 201 -23.30 23.61 -43.04
C SER A 201 -24.22 23.96 -41.88
N LYS A 202 -25.54 23.84 -42.09
CA LYS A 202 -26.58 24.10 -41.08
C LYS A 202 -26.42 23.25 -39.80
N THR A 203 -25.71 22.11 -39.88
CA THR A 203 -25.47 21.19 -38.74
C THR A 203 -24.04 21.17 -38.21
N SER A 204 -23.13 21.99 -38.76
CA SER A 204 -21.73 22.02 -38.30
C SER A 204 -21.62 22.46 -36.84
N VAL A 205 -22.45 23.42 -36.41
CA VAL A 205 -22.52 23.86 -35.01
C VAL A 205 -23.00 22.73 -34.10
N ASP A 206 -24.01 21.95 -34.49
CA ASP A 206 -24.47 20.80 -33.69
C ASP A 206 -23.35 19.77 -33.50
N SER A 207 -22.58 19.52 -34.55
CA SER A 207 -21.46 18.58 -34.52
C SER A 207 -20.31 19.07 -33.65
N VAL A 208 -19.94 20.36 -33.74
CA VAL A 208 -18.89 20.97 -32.90
C VAL A 208 -19.30 20.96 -31.43
N LEU A 209 -20.55 21.30 -31.12
CA LEU A 209 -21.11 21.24 -29.77
C LEU A 209 -21.19 19.81 -29.22
N ALA A 210 -21.32 18.81 -30.09
CA ALA A 210 -21.27 17.40 -29.69
C ALA A 210 -19.84 16.90 -29.41
N GLY A 211 -18.80 17.71 -29.66
CA GLY A 211 -17.41 17.27 -29.59
C GLY A 211 -17.00 16.37 -30.77
N ASN A 212 -17.73 16.40 -31.90
CA ASN A 212 -17.48 15.54 -33.05
C ASN A 212 -16.31 16.03 -33.92
N TRP A 213 -15.15 16.23 -33.31
CA TRP A 213 -13.91 16.66 -33.95
C TRP A 213 -12.75 16.35 -33.01
N GLY A 214 -11.59 16.03 -33.56
CA GLY A 214 -10.49 15.50 -32.78
C GLY A 214 -9.43 14.81 -33.62
N VAL A 215 -8.44 14.28 -32.91
CA VAL A 215 -7.21 13.67 -33.44
C VAL A 215 -6.83 12.46 -32.59
N MET A 216 -5.97 11.61 -33.15
CA MET A 216 -5.38 10.50 -32.41
C MET A 216 -3.89 10.74 -32.19
N VAL A 217 -3.41 10.44 -31.00
CA VAL A 217 -2.00 10.49 -30.60
C VAL A 217 -1.54 9.06 -30.46
N ARG A 218 -0.51 8.66 -31.20
CA ARG A 218 0.20 7.38 -31.00
C ARG A 218 1.39 7.63 -30.08
N VAL A 219 1.45 6.89 -28.99
CA VAL A 219 2.60 6.84 -28.09
C VAL A 219 3.30 5.50 -28.32
N SER A 220 4.58 5.56 -28.67
CA SER A 220 5.43 4.38 -28.84
C SER A 220 6.45 4.33 -27.73
N LEU A 221 6.54 3.19 -27.06
CA LEU A 221 7.43 2.96 -25.93
C LEU A 221 8.61 2.05 -26.35
N PRO A 222 9.73 2.13 -25.63
CA PRO A 222 10.82 1.16 -25.77
C PRO A 222 10.34 -0.30 -25.58
N PRO A 223 11.02 -1.28 -26.20
CA PRO A 223 10.77 -2.70 -25.97
C PRO A 223 10.75 -3.06 -24.49
N GLY A 224 9.84 -3.95 -24.08
CA GLY A 224 9.66 -4.36 -22.67
C GLY A 224 8.64 -3.54 -21.90
N ILE A 225 8.42 -2.27 -22.24
CA ILE A 225 7.49 -1.45 -21.48
C ILE A 225 6.05 -1.77 -21.90
N ASP A 226 5.20 -2.16 -20.93
CA ASP A 226 3.79 -2.42 -21.21
C ASP A 226 3.02 -1.10 -21.38
N ALA A 227 2.53 -0.88 -22.61
CA ALA A 227 1.72 0.28 -22.96
C ALA A 227 0.42 0.35 -22.17
N LYS A 228 -0.18 -0.81 -21.85
CA LYS A 228 -1.37 -0.85 -21.00
C LYS A 228 -1.02 -0.35 -19.61
N SER A 229 0.05 -0.87 -19.02
CA SER A 229 0.55 -0.45 -17.71
C SER A 229 0.84 1.05 -17.62
N LEU A 230 1.59 1.63 -18.58
CA LEU A 230 1.91 3.05 -18.57
C LEU A 230 0.65 3.90 -18.83
N GLY A 231 -0.25 3.46 -19.71
CA GLY A 231 -1.54 4.11 -19.92
C GLY A 231 -2.42 4.14 -18.66
N GLY A 232 -2.37 3.08 -17.85
CA GLY A 232 -3.03 3.03 -16.54
C GLY A 232 -2.45 3.97 -15.49
N ALA A 233 -1.22 4.46 -15.72
CA ALA A 233 -0.56 5.41 -14.86
C ALA A 233 -0.93 6.87 -15.18
N ILE A 234 -1.69 7.15 -16.24
CA ILE A 234 -2.09 8.51 -16.61
C ILE A 234 -2.90 9.15 -15.48
N ASP A 235 -2.50 10.36 -15.08
CA ASP A 235 -3.26 11.19 -14.16
C ASP A 235 -4.21 12.13 -14.92
N TRP A 236 -5.38 11.60 -15.27
CA TRP A 236 -6.42 12.33 -16.00
C TRP A 236 -6.87 13.61 -15.28
N GLY A 237 -6.87 13.59 -13.95
CA GLY A 237 -7.24 14.75 -13.13
C GLY A 237 -6.26 15.93 -13.20
N LYS A 238 -5.20 15.83 -14.01
CA LYS A 238 -4.12 16.82 -14.16
C LYS A 238 -3.66 16.97 -15.61
N SER A 239 -4.56 16.75 -16.55
CA SER A 239 -4.31 16.97 -17.98
C SER A 239 -4.79 18.36 -18.40
N TYR A 240 -3.91 19.19 -18.95
CA TYR A 240 -4.17 20.58 -19.31
C TYR A 240 -3.96 20.83 -20.79
N PHE A 241 -4.78 21.74 -21.32
CA PHE A 241 -4.67 22.27 -22.68
C PHE A 241 -4.64 23.79 -22.65
N TYR A 242 -3.72 24.36 -23.40
CA TYR A 242 -3.70 25.79 -23.70
C TYR A 242 -3.62 25.97 -25.22
N LEU A 243 -4.73 26.38 -25.82
CA LEU A 243 -4.82 26.64 -27.25
C LEU A 243 -4.67 28.13 -27.53
N THR A 244 -3.72 28.48 -28.40
CA THR A 244 -3.54 29.83 -28.92
C THR A 244 -3.85 29.84 -30.40
N LEU A 245 -4.97 30.45 -30.78
CA LEU A 245 -5.32 30.67 -32.18
C LEU A 245 -4.77 32.03 -32.65
N GLU A 246 -4.28 32.09 -33.89
CA GLU A 246 -3.81 33.33 -34.48
C GLU A 246 -4.93 34.39 -34.51
N SER A 247 -4.57 35.64 -34.19
CA SER A 247 -5.50 36.75 -34.36
C SER A 247 -5.69 37.05 -35.83
N ILE A 248 -6.94 37.21 -36.25
CA ILE A 248 -7.26 37.41 -37.66
C ILE A 248 -7.42 38.90 -37.95
N PRO A 249 -6.63 39.46 -38.88
CA PRO A 249 -6.83 40.81 -39.35
C PRO A 249 -8.01 40.86 -40.32
N PHE A 250 -8.96 41.77 -40.08
CA PHE A 250 -10.12 41.95 -40.94
C PHE A 250 -10.55 43.41 -40.98
N LEU A 251 -10.50 44.02 -42.17
CA LEU A 251 -10.81 45.44 -42.41
C LEU A 251 -10.15 46.43 -41.41
N GLY A 252 -8.90 46.17 -41.02
CA GLY A 252 -8.14 47.02 -40.10
C GLY A 252 -8.35 46.72 -38.61
N ALA A 253 -9.34 45.90 -38.25
CA ALA A 253 -9.55 45.39 -36.88
C ALA A 253 -8.93 43.98 -36.71
N LYS A 254 -8.68 43.57 -35.46
CA LYS A 254 -8.17 42.22 -35.13
C LYS A 254 -9.19 41.47 -34.29
N ILE A 255 -9.54 40.25 -34.71
CA ILE A 255 -10.35 39.34 -33.89
C ILE A 255 -9.41 38.40 -33.15
N SER A 256 -9.43 38.49 -31.83
CA SER A 256 -8.63 37.68 -30.92
C SER A 256 -9.51 36.86 -29.97
N ASN A 257 -8.88 36.00 -29.16
CA ASN A 257 -9.51 35.23 -28.09
C ASN A 257 -10.57 34.23 -28.58
N LEU A 258 -10.33 33.60 -29.73
CA LEU A 258 -11.09 32.44 -30.20
C LEU A 258 -10.46 31.18 -29.63
N ASN A 259 -11.29 30.18 -29.32
CA ASN A 259 -10.82 28.95 -28.73
C ASN A 259 -11.81 27.80 -28.92
N PHE A 260 -11.25 26.59 -29.01
CA PHE A 260 -12.00 25.34 -28.99
C PHE A 260 -11.45 24.48 -27.85
N PRO A 261 -12.25 24.22 -26.81
CA PRO A 261 -11.78 23.49 -25.65
C PRO A 261 -11.66 22.00 -25.99
N LEU A 262 -10.55 21.42 -25.55
CA LEU A 262 -10.14 20.05 -25.83
C LEU A 262 -10.16 19.21 -24.57
N GLN A 263 -10.36 17.91 -24.74
CA GLN A 263 -10.18 16.93 -23.68
C GLN A 263 -9.48 15.71 -24.25
N PHE A 264 -8.81 14.98 -23.37
CA PHE A 264 -8.52 13.60 -23.69
C PHE A 264 -9.83 12.82 -23.62
N ASP A 265 -10.08 11.98 -24.61
CA ASP A 265 -10.96 10.86 -24.34
C ASP A 265 -10.21 9.99 -23.35
N HIS A 266 -10.62 9.95 -22.07
CA HIS A 266 -10.02 9.17 -20.98
C HIS A 266 -10.15 7.65 -21.21
N HIS A 267 -9.74 7.23 -22.40
CA HIS A 267 -9.62 5.89 -22.91
C HIS A 267 -8.21 5.76 -23.43
N VAL A 268 -7.51 4.79 -22.90
CA VAL A 268 -6.27 4.31 -23.48
C VAL A 268 -6.65 3.25 -24.51
N TYR A 269 -6.43 3.57 -25.78
CA TYR A 269 -6.68 2.65 -26.88
C TYR A 269 -5.40 1.84 -27.10
N LEU A 270 -5.49 0.52 -27.01
CA LEU A 270 -4.29 -0.33 -27.14
C LEU A 270 -3.96 -0.61 -28.61
N ASP A 271 -2.75 -1.07 -28.89
CA ASP A 271 -2.44 -1.70 -30.16
C ASP A 271 -2.59 -3.23 -30.03
N PRO A 272 -3.41 -3.88 -30.86
CA PRO A 272 -3.64 -5.33 -30.78
C PRO A 272 -2.43 -6.16 -31.24
N SER A 273 -1.51 -5.55 -32.00
CA SER A 273 -0.32 -6.21 -32.56
C SER A 273 0.96 -5.90 -31.80
N ASP A 274 1.01 -4.83 -31.01
CA ASP A 274 2.23 -4.38 -30.34
C ASP A 274 1.95 -3.83 -28.94
N LYS A 275 2.40 -4.56 -27.91
CA LYS A 275 2.20 -4.19 -26.50
C LYS A 275 2.99 -2.97 -26.04
N SER A 276 3.91 -2.44 -26.87
CA SER A 276 4.68 -1.23 -26.59
C SER A 276 3.99 0.05 -27.11
N ILE A 277 2.81 -0.08 -27.72
CA ILE A 277 2.08 1.04 -28.33
C ILE A 277 0.71 1.19 -27.68
N PHE A 278 0.36 2.44 -27.36
CA PHE A 278 -1.01 2.84 -27.11
C PHE A 278 -1.33 4.14 -27.84
N TYR A 279 -2.62 4.42 -27.95
CA TYR A 279 -3.14 5.62 -28.55
C TYR A 279 -4.02 6.37 -27.54
N LEU A 280 -3.93 7.69 -27.60
CA LEU A 280 -4.80 8.61 -26.88
C LEU A 280 -5.62 9.38 -27.90
N LYS A 281 -6.90 9.54 -27.64
CA LYS A 281 -7.74 10.41 -28.46
C LYS A 281 -7.84 11.77 -27.79
N VAL A 282 -7.66 12.83 -28.56
CA VAL A 282 -7.92 14.21 -28.11
C VAL A 282 -9.07 14.74 -28.95
N LYS A 283 -10.15 15.18 -28.30
CA LYS A 283 -11.38 15.61 -28.96
C LYS A 283 -11.96 16.85 -28.33
N GLY A 284 -12.92 17.47 -29.02
CA GLY A 284 -13.69 18.57 -28.46
C GLY A 284 -14.48 18.18 -27.21
N ILE A 285 -14.61 19.10 -26.26
CA ILE A 285 -15.53 18.94 -25.13
C ILE A 285 -16.97 19.15 -25.62
N PRO A 286 -17.92 18.27 -25.29
CA PRO A 286 -19.33 18.47 -25.63
C PRO A 286 -20.02 19.53 -24.76
N PHE A 287 -20.71 20.48 -25.40
CA PHE A 287 -21.48 21.55 -24.75
C PHE A 287 -22.96 21.49 -25.06
N ASN A 288 -23.74 22.01 -24.12
CA ASN A 288 -25.13 22.41 -24.27
C ASN A 288 -25.24 23.93 -24.09
N ILE A 289 -26.25 24.50 -24.77
CA ILE A 289 -26.69 25.87 -24.52
C ILE A 289 -28.10 25.80 -23.99
N ASN A 290 -28.26 26.05 -22.70
CA ASN A 290 -29.56 26.12 -22.04
C ASN A 290 -30.05 27.55 -22.16
N TYR A 291 -31.18 27.77 -22.84
CA TYR A 291 -31.72 29.10 -23.03
C TYR A 291 -33.25 29.13 -22.96
N ASP A 292 -33.77 30.28 -22.58
CA ASP A 292 -35.18 30.64 -22.70
C ASP A 292 -35.31 31.97 -23.46
N THR A 293 -36.47 32.62 -23.39
CA THR A 293 -36.72 33.89 -24.10
C THR A 293 -35.93 35.08 -23.54
N LYS A 294 -35.33 34.97 -22.34
CA LYS A 294 -34.68 36.04 -21.57
C LYS A 294 -33.25 35.73 -21.14
N ASN A 295 -32.89 34.47 -21.02
CA ASN A 295 -31.66 33.97 -20.41
C ASN A 295 -30.97 32.96 -21.31
N ALA A 296 -29.64 32.94 -21.29
CA ALA A 296 -28.86 31.82 -21.82
C ALA A 296 -27.68 31.49 -20.89
N LYS A 297 -27.33 30.21 -20.84
CA LYS A 297 -26.21 29.69 -20.06
C LYS A 297 -25.59 28.50 -20.79
N MET A 298 -24.26 28.52 -20.92
CA MET A 298 -23.50 27.35 -21.36
C MET A 298 -23.47 26.29 -20.25
N ALA A 299 -23.46 25.02 -20.64
CA ALA A 299 -23.26 23.89 -19.74
C ALA A 299 -22.51 22.78 -20.49
N LEU A 300 -21.82 21.90 -19.77
CA LEU A 300 -21.27 20.69 -20.39
C LEU A 300 -22.39 19.67 -20.58
N GLN A 301 -22.37 18.90 -21.67
CA GLN A 301 -23.36 17.83 -21.85
C GLN A 301 -23.22 16.75 -20.76
N ARG A 302 -22.00 16.52 -20.25
CA ARG A 302 -21.68 15.55 -19.19
C ARG A 302 -20.77 16.17 -18.13
N GLY A 303 -21.35 17.00 -17.27
CA GLY A 303 -20.60 17.69 -16.23
C GLY A 303 -19.78 16.76 -15.33
N GLY A 304 -20.34 15.65 -14.86
CA GLY A 304 -19.62 14.67 -14.04
C GLY A 304 -18.33 14.12 -14.65
N ALA A 305 -18.28 13.98 -15.98
CA ALA A 305 -17.13 13.48 -16.71
C ALA A 305 -16.18 14.59 -17.17
N ASP A 306 -16.70 15.74 -17.62
CA ASP A 306 -15.92 16.67 -18.44
C ASP A 306 -15.56 17.97 -17.69
N TYR A 307 -16.08 18.19 -16.47
CA TYR A 307 -15.86 19.46 -15.76
C TYR A 307 -14.39 19.74 -15.45
N LEU A 308 -13.60 18.71 -15.11
CA LEU A 308 -12.18 18.88 -14.83
C LEU A 308 -11.42 19.23 -16.10
N ASP A 309 -11.65 18.51 -17.19
CA ASP A 309 -11.00 18.78 -18.48
C ASP A 309 -11.30 20.20 -18.95
N TYR A 310 -12.56 20.63 -18.83
CA TYR A 310 -12.93 22.00 -19.14
C TYR A 310 -12.17 23.03 -18.27
N LEU A 311 -12.08 22.82 -16.96
CA LEU A 311 -11.33 23.73 -16.07
C LEU A 311 -9.82 23.72 -16.34
N HIS A 312 -9.30 22.63 -16.92
CA HIS A 312 -7.92 22.52 -17.35
C HIS A 312 -7.68 23.01 -18.79
N ASN A 313 -8.71 23.51 -19.48
CA ASN A 313 -8.53 24.37 -20.64
C ASN A 313 -8.29 25.79 -20.16
N VAL A 314 -7.05 26.23 -20.30
CA VAL A 314 -6.57 27.44 -19.66
C VAL A 314 -6.16 28.46 -20.70
N PHE A 315 -6.07 29.71 -20.28
CA PHE A 315 -5.54 30.81 -21.07
C PHE A 315 -4.38 31.46 -20.31
N LEU A 316 -3.28 31.73 -21.03
CA LEU A 316 -2.12 32.47 -20.53
C LEU A 316 -2.06 33.83 -21.25
N PRO A 317 -2.65 34.90 -20.67
CA PRO A 317 -2.38 36.26 -21.12
C PRO A 317 -0.92 36.61 -20.83
N ASP A 318 -0.34 37.56 -21.58
CA ASP A 318 1.02 38.09 -21.36
C ASP A 318 1.22 38.52 -19.88
N GLY A 319 1.76 37.64 -19.03
CA GLY A 319 1.85 37.94 -17.59
C GLY A 319 1.82 36.78 -16.58
N LYS A 320 2.07 35.52 -16.97
CA LYS A 320 2.30 34.37 -16.06
C LYS A 320 1.15 33.97 -15.12
N THR A 321 -0.06 34.50 -15.27
CA THR A 321 -1.21 34.04 -14.45
C THR A 321 -2.14 33.20 -15.31
N LEU A 322 -2.37 31.97 -14.88
CA LEU A 322 -3.29 31.05 -15.51
C LEU A 322 -4.73 31.52 -15.29
N THR A 323 -5.50 31.66 -16.37
CA THR A 323 -6.89 32.16 -16.34
C THR A 323 -7.84 31.16 -16.98
N ASN A 324 -9.10 31.17 -16.52
CA ASN A 324 -10.16 30.33 -17.08
C ASN A 324 -10.48 30.77 -18.51
N LEU A 325 -10.87 29.81 -19.36
CA LEU A 325 -11.18 30.08 -20.76
C LEU A 325 -12.42 30.97 -20.97
N ASP A 326 -13.46 30.77 -20.15
CA ASP A 326 -14.70 31.55 -20.15
C ASP A 326 -14.99 32.16 -18.78
N ASN A 327 -15.98 33.06 -18.74
CA ASN A 327 -16.42 33.70 -17.51
C ASN A 327 -17.19 32.70 -16.62
N LEU A 328 -16.59 32.36 -15.47
CA LEU A 328 -17.18 31.50 -14.44
C LEU A 328 -17.60 32.32 -13.21
N GLY A 329 -18.70 31.93 -12.58
CA GLY A 329 -19.16 32.48 -11.32
C GLY A 329 -18.39 31.93 -10.11
N ASN A 330 -18.70 32.44 -8.91
CA ASN A 330 -18.15 31.96 -7.64
C ASN A 330 -19.26 31.22 -6.85
N PRO A 331 -19.07 29.95 -6.42
CA PRO A 331 -17.91 29.08 -6.66
C PRO A 331 -17.75 28.68 -8.13
N ILE A 332 -16.53 28.31 -8.53
CA ILE A 332 -16.15 27.94 -9.92
C ILE A 332 -16.87 26.69 -10.44
N THR A 333 -17.38 25.84 -9.55
CA THR A 333 -18.19 24.66 -9.85
C THR A 333 -19.47 24.65 -9.03
N ILE A 334 -20.53 24.04 -9.56
CA ILE A 334 -21.83 23.84 -8.90
C ILE A 334 -22.27 22.37 -9.01
N GLY A 335 -23.14 21.91 -8.11
CA GLY A 335 -23.61 20.52 -8.08
C GLY A 335 -22.68 19.55 -7.35
N SER A 336 -22.97 18.24 -7.44
CA SER A 336 -22.20 17.15 -6.83
C SER A 336 -22.44 15.82 -7.55
N GLY A 337 -21.50 14.88 -7.50
CA GLY A 337 -21.65 13.57 -8.13
C GLY A 337 -21.68 13.67 -9.66
N ASP A 338 -22.64 13.02 -10.31
CA ASP A 338 -22.75 13.01 -11.77
C ASP A 338 -23.28 14.35 -12.34
N ASP A 339 -23.84 15.21 -11.48
CA ASP A 339 -24.42 16.51 -11.83
C ASP A 339 -23.47 17.70 -11.63
N ILE A 340 -22.20 17.47 -11.23
CA ILE A 340 -21.23 18.55 -11.05
C ILE A 340 -20.95 19.26 -12.38
N GLN A 341 -20.87 20.59 -12.39
CA GLN A 341 -20.71 21.41 -13.60
C GLN A 341 -19.82 22.64 -13.31
N PRO A 342 -19.07 23.16 -14.29
CA PRO A 342 -18.52 24.50 -14.21
C PRO A 342 -19.65 25.53 -14.04
N ASN A 343 -19.43 26.53 -13.19
CA ASN A 343 -20.42 27.56 -12.94
C ASN A 343 -20.39 28.64 -14.02
N PHE A 344 -20.77 28.31 -15.26
CA PHE A 344 -20.91 29.31 -16.32
C PHE A 344 -21.85 30.42 -15.88
N VAL A 345 -21.44 31.67 -16.08
CA VAL A 345 -22.27 32.84 -15.75
C VAL A 345 -23.50 32.84 -16.65
N GLN A 346 -24.68 32.95 -16.04
CA GLN A 346 -25.92 33.15 -16.77
C GLN A 346 -25.97 34.58 -17.31
N GLN A 347 -26.19 34.73 -18.61
CA GLN A 347 -26.37 36.03 -19.25
C GLN A 347 -27.86 36.37 -19.34
N THR A 348 -28.19 37.63 -19.07
CA THR A 348 -29.56 38.17 -19.05
C THR A 348 -29.69 39.31 -20.05
N GLY A 349 -30.75 39.33 -20.87
CA GLY A 349 -30.91 40.41 -21.88
C GLY A 349 -31.75 40.03 -23.10
N GLY A 350 -32.98 39.59 -22.88
CA GLY A 350 -33.78 38.79 -23.82
C GLY A 350 -33.85 39.19 -25.30
N LYS A 351 -33.84 38.14 -26.14
CA LYS A 351 -34.58 37.87 -27.39
C LYS A 351 -34.15 36.48 -27.93
N ASN A 352 -34.94 35.85 -28.80
CA ASN A 352 -34.73 34.52 -29.42
C ASN A 352 -33.47 34.37 -30.32
N PHE A 353 -32.44 35.22 -30.16
CA PHE A 353 -31.26 35.33 -31.03
C PHE A 353 -29.97 35.07 -30.25
N VAL A 354 -29.97 34.06 -29.37
CA VAL A 354 -28.85 33.75 -28.47
C VAL A 354 -27.54 33.42 -29.19
N TRP A 355 -27.58 33.08 -30.48
CA TRP A 355 -26.43 32.72 -31.31
C TRP A 355 -25.84 33.87 -32.12
N ASP A 356 -26.34 35.09 -31.97
CA ASP A 356 -26.03 36.23 -32.84
C ASP A 356 -24.75 37.01 -32.46
N PRO A 357 -23.61 36.86 -33.17
CA PRO A 357 -22.38 37.58 -32.81
C PRO A 357 -22.38 39.05 -33.28
N PHE A 358 -23.41 39.53 -33.99
CA PHE A 358 -23.35 40.76 -34.78
C PHE A 358 -23.17 42.00 -33.92
N ARG A 359 -23.94 42.14 -32.84
CA ARG A 359 -23.87 43.36 -32.00
C ARG A 359 -22.50 43.52 -31.36
N SER A 360 -21.99 42.48 -30.71
CA SER A 360 -20.73 42.54 -29.95
C SER A 360 -19.52 42.66 -30.89
N LEU A 361 -19.54 41.96 -32.03
CA LEU A 361 -18.49 42.11 -33.05
C LEU A 361 -18.53 43.51 -33.71
N ALA A 362 -19.71 43.99 -34.10
CA ALA A 362 -19.85 45.33 -34.67
C ALA A 362 -19.44 46.40 -33.66
N ASN A 363 -19.76 46.26 -32.37
CA ASN A 363 -19.34 47.24 -31.38
C ASN A 363 -17.80 47.27 -31.22
N GLY A 364 -17.15 46.10 -31.19
CA GLY A 364 -15.69 46.02 -31.12
C GLY A 364 -15.00 46.60 -32.37
N VAL A 365 -15.44 46.20 -33.56
CA VAL A 365 -14.86 46.66 -34.83
C VAL A 365 -15.17 48.13 -35.10
N LEU A 366 -16.37 48.62 -34.75
CA LEU A 366 -16.74 50.03 -34.96
C LEU A 366 -16.02 50.95 -33.97
N LYS A 367 -15.80 50.56 -32.71
CA LYS A 367 -15.03 51.37 -31.75
C LYS A 367 -13.57 51.56 -32.17
N ASP A 368 -13.01 50.59 -32.89
CA ASP A 368 -11.68 50.73 -33.51
C ASP A 368 -11.68 51.67 -34.73
N LEU A 369 -12.84 51.91 -35.36
CA LEU A 369 -12.98 52.64 -36.63
C LEU A 369 -13.68 54.00 -36.50
N MET A 370 -14.39 54.29 -35.41
CA MET A 370 -15.15 55.53 -35.18
C MET A 370 -15.31 55.85 -33.69
N PRO A 371 -15.70 57.09 -33.31
CA PRO A 371 -15.90 57.46 -31.91
C PRO A 371 -16.94 56.59 -31.18
N ASP A 372 -16.66 56.23 -29.92
CA ASP A 372 -17.46 55.32 -29.09
C ASP A 372 -18.97 55.62 -29.08
N TRP A 373 -19.37 56.89 -29.00
CA TRP A 373 -20.78 57.28 -28.95
C TRP A 373 -21.54 56.93 -30.23
N LEU A 374 -20.87 56.98 -31.40
CA LEU A 374 -21.46 56.65 -32.69
C LEU A 374 -21.53 55.13 -32.87
N ALA A 375 -20.48 54.42 -32.43
CA ALA A 375 -20.46 52.97 -32.40
C ALA A 375 -21.56 52.40 -31.47
N ASP A 376 -21.73 52.97 -30.28
CA ASP A 376 -22.76 52.55 -29.31
C ASP A 376 -24.19 52.91 -29.79
N PHE A 377 -24.38 54.04 -30.50
CA PHE A 377 -25.66 54.40 -31.12
C PHE A 377 -26.07 53.41 -32.23
N ILE A 378 -25.14 53.06 -33.13
CA ILE A 378 -25.38 52.13 -34.24
C ILE A 378 -25.61 50.71 -33.72
N THR A 379 -24.81 50.26 -32.76
CA THR A 379 -24.92 48.89 -32.19
C THR A 379 -26.04 48.74 -31.17
N GLY A 380 -26.54 49.84 -30.60
CA GLY A 380 -27.71 49.86 -29.71
C GLY A 380 -29.02 49.40 -30.37
N GLY A 381 -29.13 49.48 -31.70
CA GLY A 381 -30.28 48.96 -32.46
C GLY A 381 -30.27 47.44 -32.70
N LEU A 382 -29.12 46.80 -32.46
CA LEU A 382 -28.90 45.36 -32.62
C LEU A 382 -29.15 44.62 -31.29
N VAL A 383 -29.33 43.30 -31.36
CA VAL A 383 -29.53 42.44 -30.18
C VAL A 383 -28.21 41.76 -29.81
N PRO A 384 -27.78 41.76 -28.54
CA PRO A 384 -26.60 41.01 -28.11
C PRO A 384 -26.85 39.50 -28.12
N SER A 385 -25.83 38.71 -28.49
CA SER A 385 -25.83 37.28 -28.19
C SER A 385 -25.51 37.06 -26.72
N LEU A 386 -26.42 36.35 -26.05
CA LEU A 386 -26.23 35.91 -24.68
C LEU A 386 -25.15 34.83 -24.53
N VAL A 387 -24.67 34.22 -25.62
CA VAL A 387 -23.62 33.18 -25.61
C VAL A 387 -22.25 33.78 -25.95
N TYR A 388 -22.18 34.75 -26.86
CA TYR A 388 -20.94 35.42 -27.26
C TYR A 388 -20.25 36.10 -26.06
N ASP A 389 -21.04 36.66 -25.14
CA ASP A 389 -20.51 37.38 -23.97
C ASP A 389 -20.13 36.43 -22.80
N VAL A 390 -20.38 35.11 -22.92
CA VAL A 390 -20.03 34.11 -21.89
C VAL A 390 -18.52 33.86 -21.84
N GLY A 391 -17.80 34.02 -22.96
CA GLY A 391 -16.34 33.83 -23.03
C GLY A 391 -15.83 33.42 -24.40
N ASN A 392 -14.57 32.98 -24.48
CA ASN A 392 -13.87 32.64 -25.73
C ASN A 392 -14.53 31.50 -26.50
N VAL A 393 -15.07 30.48 -25.81
CA VAL A 393 -15.76 29.35 -26.43
C VAL A 393 -17.09 29.82 -27.04
N GLY A 394 -17.86 30.60 -26.27
CA GLY A 394 -19.13 31.18 -26.72
C GLY A 394 -18.97 32.09 -27.94
N ARG A 395 -17.92 32.93 -27.98
CA ARG A 395 -17.57 33.77 -29.15
C ARG A 395 -17.35 32.92 -30.40
N THR A 396 -16.55 31.86 -30.27
CA THR A 396 -16.19 30.97 -31.37
C THR A 396 -17.43 30.27 -31.94
N ILE A 397 -18.30 29.76 -31.07
CA ILE A 397 -19.54 29.09 -31.45
C ILE A 397 -20.53 30.04 -32.14
N SER A 398 -20.73 31.24 -31.62
CA SER A 398 -21.62 32.24 -32.23
C SER A 398 -21.12 32.70 -33.60
N LEU A 399 -19.81 32.86 -33.78
CA LEU A 399 -19.20 33.17 -35.07
C LEU A 399 -19.38 32.04 -36.09
N LEU A 400 -19.21 30.79 -35.67
CA LEU A 400 -19.44 29.63 -36.52
C LEU A 400 -20.90 29.55 -37.01
N ASN A 401 -21.87 29.81 -36.12
CA ASN A 401 -23.30 29.84 -36.50
C ASN A 401 -23.61 30.93 -37.55
N ALA A 402 -22.87 32.03 -37.56
CA ALA A 402 -23.08 33.10 -38.51
C ALA A 402 -22.71 32.75 -39.97
N ALA A 403 -21.88 31.72 -40.19
CA ALA A 403 -21.45 31.30 -41.51
C ALA A 403 -22.59 30.65 -42.31
N ASN A 404 -23.34 29.75 -41.68
CA ASN A 404 -24.48 29.05 -42.30
C ASN A 404 -25.57 28.75 -41.25
N PRO A 405 -26.40 29.74 -40.89
CA PRO A 405 -27.39 29.59 -39.82
C PRO A 405 -28.51 28.61 -40.19
N SER A 406 -28.91 27.80 -39.22
CA SER A 406 -30.07 26.93 -39.34
C SER A 406 -31.37 27.65 -38.96
N ASP A 407 -32.51 27.13 -39.43
CA ASP A 407 -33.82 27.78 -39.23
C ASP A 407 -34.24 27.82 -37.74
N ASN A 408 -33.69 26.91 -36.93
CA ASN A 408 -33.87 26.85 -35.47
C ASN A 408 -32.79 27.64 -34.69
N ARG A 409 -31.78 28.23 -35.36
CA ARG A 409 -30.78 29.15 -34.79
C ARG A 409 -30.67 30.43 -35.64
N PRO A 410 -31.77 31.17 -35.82
CA PRO A 410 -31.78 32.35 -36.66
C PRO A 410 -30.88 33.45 -36.08
N LEU A 411 -30.26 34.22 -36.98
CA LEU A 411 -29.58 35.49 -36.66
C LEU A 411 -30.60 36.66 -36.70
N VAL A 412 -30.30 37.77 -36.03
CA VAL A 412 -31.17 38.90 -35.66
C VAL A 412 -32.29 39.31 -36.65
N LYS A 413 -33.44 39.69 -36.07
CA LYS A 413 -34.41 40.69 -36.61
C LYS A 413 -34.32 42.02 -35.84
N LEU A 414 -34.48 43.15 -36.54
CA LEU A 414 -34.52 44.51 -35.96
C LEU A 414 -35.59 44.66 -34.86
N SER A 415 -35.29 45.45 -33.82
CA SER A 415 -36.30 45.82 -32.82
C SER A 415 -37.34 46.85 -33.31
N TRP A 416 -37.13 47.44 -34.49
CA TRP A 416 -37.88 48.60 -34.98
C TRP A 416 -38.31 48.35 -36.43
N GLU A 417 -39.61 48.44 -36.72
CA GLU A 417 -40.19 48.15 -38.04
C GLU A 417 -40.32 49.40 -38.95
N GLY A 418 -39.35 50.31 -38.91
CA GLY A 418 -39.31 51.50 -39.78
C GLY A 418 -38.64 51.23 -41.14
N LEU A 419 -39.16 51.81 -42.23
CA LEU A 419 -38.64 51.64 -43.60
C LEU A 419 -37.44 52.56 -43.94
N LEU A 420 -37.13 53.56 -43.11
CA LEU A 420 -36.12 54.61 -43.37
C LEU A 420 -35.03 54.74 -42.28
N ASP A 421 -34.78 53.68 -41.52
CA ASP A 421 -33.88 53.70 -40.36
C ASP A 421 -32.40 53.43 -40.76
N PRO A 422 -31.44 54.32 -40.42
CA PRO A 422 -30.01 54.10 -40.59
C PRO A 422 -29.51 52.76 -40.01
N ALA A 423 -30.10 52.27 -38.92
CA ALA A 423 -29.74 50.99 -38.30
C ALA A 423 -30.13 49.78 -39.16
N ARG A 424 -31.28 49.85 -39.86
CA ARG A 424 -31.73 48.81 -40.81
C ARG A 424 -30.87 48.78 -42.06
N TRP A 425 -30.56 49.95 -42.61
CA TRP A 425 -29.64 50.07 -43.72
C TRP A 425 -28.24 49.54 -43.35
N PHE A 426 -27.72 49.92 -42.18
CA PHE A 426 -26.44 49.44 -41.68
C PHE A 426 -26.44 47.91 -41.47
N GLN A 427 -27.49 47.34 -40.87
CA GLN A 427 -27.59 45.90 -40.68
C GLN A 427 -27.60 45.15 -42.01
N ILE A 428 -28.44 45.55 -42.97
CA ILE A 428 -28.63 44.82 -44.24
C ILE A 428 -27.43 45.03 -45.18
N THR A 429 -26.87 46.24 -45.21
CA THR A 429 -25.89 46.66 -46.22
C THR A 429 -24.44 46.52 -45.75
N ILE A 430 -24.18 46.62 -44.44
CA ILE A 430 -22.83 46.62 -43.87
C ILE A 430 -22.65 45.44 -42.91
N ALA A 431 -23.42 45.34 -41.83
CA ALA A 431 -23.17 44.35 -40.78
C ALA A 431 -23.44 42.90 -41.23
N THR A 432 -24.55 42.63 -41.91
CA THR A 432 -24.93 41.27 -42.38
C THR A 432 -23.90 40.70 -43.36
N PRO A 433 -23.51 41.42 -44.43
CA PRO A 433 -22.46 40.97 -45.33
C PRO A 433 -21.09 40.84 -44.64
N LEU A 434 -20.76 41.76 -43.73
CA LEU A 434 -19.47 41.78 -43.02
C LEU A 434 -19.27 40.55 -42.13
N VAL A 435 -20.23 40.24 -41.25
CA VAL A 435 -20.11 39.09 -40.35
C VAL A 435 -20.27 37.78 -41.09
N LYS A 436 -21.09 37.71 -42.16
CA LYS A 436 -21.13 36.51 -43.02
C LYS A 436 -19.83 36.31 -43.78
N ALA A 437 -19.19 37.37 -44.25
CA ALA A 437 -17.87 37.31 -44.89
C ALA A 437 -16.80 36.87 -43.88
N LEU A 438 -16.85 37.40 -42.65
CA LEU A 438 -15.97 37.00 -41.56
C LEU A 438 -16.17 35.54 -41.16
N ALA A 439 -17.41 35.12 -40.89
CA ALA A 439 -17.78 33.76 -40.55
C ALA A 439 -17.44 32.78 -41.69
N GLY A 440 -17.67 33.19 -42.95
CA GLY A 440 -17.27 32.45 -44.14
C GLY A 440 -15.76 32.36 -44.33
N TYR A 441 -14.99 33.37 -43.93
CA TYR A 441 -13.52 33.33 -43.94
C TYR A 441 -12.98 32.20 -43.06
N PHE A 442 -13.56 32.01 -41.86
CA PHE A 442 -13.19 30.91 -40.95
C PHE A 442 -13.45 29.52 -41.55
N VAL A 443 -14.61 29.36 -42.22
CA VAL A 443 -14.99 28.11 -42.88
C VAL A 443 -14.08 27.80 -44.09
N ASN A 444 -13.69 28.83 -44.84
CA ASN A 444 -12.97 28.66 -46.10
C ASN A 444 -11.45 28.56 -45.93
N ASN A 445 -10.85 29.24 -44.93
CA ASN A 445 -9.39 29.30 -44.75
C ASN A 445 -8.88 28.49 -43.54
N GLY A 446 -9.75 28.19 -42.57
CA GLY A 446 -9.40 27.51 -41.32
C GLY A 446 -8.77 28.43 -40.26
N PHE A 447 -8.53 27.85 -39.09
CA PHE A 447 -7.88 28.43 -37.91
C PHE A 447 -6.49 27.85 -37.78
N GLU A 448 -5.46 28.70 -37.76
CA GLU A 448 -4.08 28.31 -37.45
C GLU A 448 -3.73 28.73 -36.02
N GLY A 449 -2.85 27.98 -35.38
CA GLY A 449 -2.44 28.24 -34.00
C GLY A 449 -1.54 27.17 -33.42
N SER A 450 -1.24 27.31 -32.13
CA SER A 450 -0.44 26.35 -31.36
C SER A 450 -1.23 25.82 -30.16
N ALA A 451 -1.23 24.51 -29.98
CA ALA A 451 -1.76 23.83 -28.82
C ALA A 451 -0.63 23.40 -27.90
N HIS A 452 -0.62 23.94 -26.68
CA HIS A 452 0.25 23.49 -25.61
C HIS A 452 -0.48 22.41 -24.81
N ILE A 453 0.14 21.23 -24.73
CA ILE A 453 -0.44 20.03 -24.11
C ILE A 453 0.39 19.71 -22.87
N ASN A 454 -0.28 19.44 -21.75
CA ASN A 454 0.38 18.96 -20.54
C ASN A 454 -0.39 17.78 -19.95
N PHE A 455 0.26 16.64 -19.73
CA PHE A 455 -0.33 15.51 -19.01
C PHE A 455 0.79 14.71 -18.34
N SER A 456 0.42 13.85 -17.40
CA SER A 456 1.39 13.21 -16.53
C SER A 456 1.07 11.74 -16.30
N PHE A 457 2.12 10.95 -16.08
CA PHE A 457 2.04 9.60 -15.58
C PHE A 457 2.53 9.56 -14.14
N ASP A 458 1.70 9.03 -13.25
CA ASP A 458 2.07 8.74 -11.88
C ASP A 458 2.78 7.39 -11.85
N MET A 459 4.11 7.39 -11.72
CA MET A 459 4.88 6.16 -11.75
C MET A 459 4.55 5.24 -10.57
N SER A 460 3.88 5.72 -9.52
CA SER A 460 3.34 4.87 -8.46
C SER A 460 2.13 4.03 -8.88
N LYS A 461 1.55 4.28 -10.06
CA LYS A 461 0.47 3.45 -10.63
C LYS A 461 0.96 2.54 -11.76
N TYR A 462 2.20 2.72 -12.21
CA TYR A 462 2.80 1.93 -13.27
C TYR A 462 3.06 0.50 -12.77
N SER A 463 2.46 -0.49 -13.43
CA SER A 463 2.59 -1.91 -13.09
C SER A 463 3.84 -2.60 -13.68
N GLY A 464 4.50 -2.03 -14.70
CA GLY A 464 5.79 -2.53 -15.19
C GLY A 464 5.83 -3.08 -16.62
N ASP A 465 6.66 -4.10 -16.82
CA ASP A 465 6.99 -4.71 -18.11
C ASP A 465 5.85 -5.55 -18.74
N VAL A 466 5.94 -5.82 -20.04
CA VAL A 466 5.04 -6.72 -20.79
C VAL A 466 5.14 -8.18 -20.32
N ASP A 467 6.30 -8.59 -19.81
CA ASP A 467 6.52 -9.85 -19.12
C ASP A 467 6.23 -9.67 -17.62
N LYS A 468 5.25 -10.44 -17.14
CA LYS A 468 4.84 -10.42 -15.74
C LYS A 468 5.96 -10.82 -14.78
N THR A 469 6.91 -11.62 -15.23
CA THR A 469 8.08 -12.01 -14.42
C THR A 469 8.95 -10.80 -14.07
N TYR A 470 9.01 -9.79 -14.96
CA TYR A 470 9.85 -8.60 -14.77
C TYR A 470 9.09 -7.41 -14.17
N GLN A 471 7.76 -7.51 -14.01
CA GLN A 471 6.95 -6.46 -13.37
C GLN A 471 7.39 -6.15 -11.93
N SER A 472 7.86 -7.15 -11.17
CA SER A 472 8.44 -6.96 -9.84
C SER A 472 9.70 -6.07 -9.85
N ILE A 473 10.38 -5.96 -10.99
CA ILE A 473 11.59 -5.15 -11.17
C ILE A 473 11.20 -3.71 -11.54
N THR A 474 10.24 -3.55 -12.45
CA THR A 474 9.92 -2.26 -13.10
C THR A 474 8.72 -1.52 -12.51
N GLY A 475 7.77 -2.22 -11.87
CA GLY A 475 6.53 -1.61 -11.36
C GLY A 475 6.81 -0.53 -10.30
N GLY A 476 6.01 0.52 -10.24
CA GLY A 476 6.20 1.61 -9.27
C GLY A 476 7.44 2.48 -9.49
N ARG A 477 8.22 2.23 -10.55
CA ARG A 477 9.52 2.83 -10.83
C ARG A 477 9.55 3.45 -12.22
N LEU A 478 10.39 4.46 -12.43
CA LEU A 478 10.76 4.90 -13.77
C LEU A 478 11.25 3.70 -14.60
N PHE A 479 10.75 3.50 -15.83
CA PHE A 479 11.13 2.35 -16.65
C PHE A 479 12.63 2.35 -17.01
N PRO A 480 13.26 1.19 -17.24
CA PRO A 480 14.69 1.09 -17.51
C PRO A 480 15.10 1.79 -18.81
N ALA A 481 16.35 2.24 -18.86
CA ALA A 481 16.88 2.86 -20.07
C ALA A 481 17.15 1.80 -21.15
N PRO A 482 16.59 1.96 -22.37
CA PRO A 482 16.78 1.00 -23.44
C PRO A 482 18.16 1.07 -24.06
N TYR A 483 19.05 2.00 -23.66
CA TYR A 483 20.42 2.08 -24.16
C TYR A 483 21.44 2.15 -23.02
N ALA A 484 22.66 1.67 -23.29
CA ALA A 484 23.72 1.51 -22.28
C ALA A 484 24.27 2.83 -21.70
N ASP A 485 24.03 3.96 -22.37
CA ASP A 485 24.38 5.31 -21.90
C ASP A 485 23.29 5.93 -20.99
N GLY A 486 22.22 5.18 -20.69
CA GLY A 486 21.18 5.58 -19.75
C GLY A 486 20.14 6.55 -20.31
N LEU A 487 20.34 7.04 -21.53
CA LEU A 487 19.45 7.97 -22.22
C LEU A 487 18.37 7.20 -23.00
N ILE A 488 17.15 7.73 -23.00
CA ILE A 488 16.03 7.15 -23.75
C ILE A 488 16.08 7.61 -25.22
N ASN A 489 16.04 8.92 -25.45
CA ASN A 489 16.20 9.53 -26.77
C ASN A 489 17.50 10.33 -26.84
N LYS A 490 18.07 10.53 -28.06
CA LYS A 490 19.31 11.28 -28.29
C LYS A 490 19.23 12.09 -29.61
N GLY A 491 20.00 13.16 -29.70
CA GLY A 491 20.17 13.96 -30.92
C GLY A 491 18.95 14.82 -31.25
N ASP A 492 18.55 14.85 -32.53
CA ASP A 492 17.32 15.52 -32.98
C ASP A 492 16.03 14.80 -32.54
N THR A 493 16.16 13.59 -31.98
CA THR A 493 15.08 12.75 -31.43
C THR A 493 14.04 12.30 -32.45
N MET A 494 14.32 12.46 -33.75
CA MET A 494 13.41 12.06 -34.84
C MET A 494 13.61 10.61 -35.29
N GLY A 495 14.75 9.99 -34.96
CA GLY A 495 15.09 8.64 -35.37
C GLY A 495 15.90 8.62 -36.67
N GLY A 496 16.98 7.84 -36.72
CA GLY A 496 17.79 7.66 -37.93
C GLY A 496 19.05 6.82 -37.72
N ASP A 497 19.68 6.94 -36.55
CA ASP A 497 20.85 6.19 -36.11
C ASP A 497 21.01 6.23 -34.58
N LEU A 498 22.15 5.76 -34.04
CA LEU A 498 22.46 5.76 -32.61
C LEU A 498 22.69 7.15 -32.00
N ASP A 499 23.04 8.15 -32.82
CA ASP A 499 23.26 9.53 -32.39
C ASP A 499 21.97 10.36 -32.42
N ASN A 500 20.99 9.95 -33.22
CA ASN A 500 19.66 10.54 -33.38
C ASN A 500 18.54 9.52 -33.12
N ARG A 501 18.61 8.79 -32.00
CA ARG A 501 17.68 7.69 -31.70
C ARG A 501 16.40 8.13 -31.00
N ARG A 502 15.33 7.38 -31.27
CA ARG A 502 13.96 7.62 -30.77
C ARG A 502 13.36 6.32 -30.24
N ALA A 503 13.53 6.05 -28.94
CA ALA A 503 12.87 4.91 -28.28
C ALA A 503 11.50 5.30 -27.73
N LEU A 504 11.34 6.53 -27.24
CA LEU A 504 10.04 7.12 -26.91
C LEU A 504 9.57 8.01 -28.06
N GLY A 505 8.41 7.72 -28.63
CA GLY A 505 7.87 8.44 -29.76
C GLY A 505 6.46 8.96 -29.52
N ILE A 506 6.20 10.19 -29.97
CA ILE A 506 4.86 10.77 -30.08
C ILE A 506 4.62 11.10 -31.56
N THR A 507 3.52 10.57 -32.10
CA THR A 507 3.08 10.81 -33.48
C THR A 507 1.60 11.19 -33.45
N LEU A 508 1.22 12.29 -34.10
CA LEU A 508 -0.17 12.74 -34.15
C LEU A 508 -0.78 12.46 -35.53
N TYR A 509 -2.03 12.02 -35.50
CA TYR A 509 -2.86 11.62 -36.64
C TYR A 509 -4.03 12.60 -36.75
N GLY A 510 -4.05 13.37 -37.83
CA GLY A 510 -5.06 14.37 -38.13
C GLY A 510 -6.40 13.72 -38.42
N SER A 511 -7.47 14.51 -38.37
CA SER A 511 -8.84 13.98 -38.47
C SER A 511 -9.10 13.24 -39.79
N ASN A 512 -8.40 13.60 -40.87
CA ASN A 512 -8.50 12.96 -42.19
C ASN A 512 -7.81 11.61 -42.31
N THR A 513 -7.10 11.18 -41.27
CA THR A 513 -6.52 9.84 -41.16
C THR A 513 -7.39 8.92 -40.31
N LEU A 514 -8.50 9.44 -39.78
CA LEU A 514 -9.43 8.71 -38.94
C LEU A 514 -10.67 8.32 -39.72
N LEU A 515 -11.29 7.22 -39.31
CA LEU A 515 -12.60 6.77 -39.79
C LEU A 515 -13.50 6.39 -38.62
N ASP A 516 -14.81 6.51 -38.82
CA ASP A 516 -15.80 5.89 -37.95
C ASP A 516 -16.06 4.46 -38.46
N PRO A 517 -15.63 3.43 -37.71
CA PRO A 517 -15.81 2.04 -38.15
C PRO A 517 -17.29 1.63 -38.24
N TYR A 518 -18.20 2.36 -37.58
CA TYR A 518 -19.62 2.05 -37.54
C TYR A 518 -20.45 2.90 -38.50
N SER A 519 -19.88 3.98 -39.04
CA SER A 519 -20.53 4.89 -39.98
C SER A 519 -21.88 5.41 -39.46
N VAL A 520 -21.93 5.84 -38.19
CA VAL A 520 -23.20 6.08 -37.46
C VAL A 520 -24.03 7.22 -38.05
N LEU A 521 -23.44 8.11 -38.85
CA LEU A 521 -24.19 9.15 -39.56
C LEU A 521 -24.29 8.94 -41.07
N ALA A 522 -23.90 7.78 -41.60
CA ALA A 522 -23.99 7.47 -43.01
C ALA A 522 -25.41 7.65 -43.56
N GLY A 523 -25.53 8.28 -44.73
CA GLY A 523 -26.81 8.49 -45.42
C GLY A 523 -27.74 9.54 -44.82
N LYS A 524 -27.49 10.05 -43.60
CA LYS A 524 -28.33 11.07 -42.94
C LYS A 524 -28.15 12.46 -43.59
N ASP A 525 -29.21 13.27 -43.66
CA ASP A 525 -29.19 14.61 -44.28
C ASP A 525 -28.62 15.69 -43.33
N ARG A 526 -27.52 16.35 -43.74
CA ARG A 526 -26.84 17.40 -42.97
C ARG A 526 -27.44 18.80 -43.16
N SER A 527 -28.26 18.98 -44.20
CA SER A 527 -28.86 20.27 -44.54
C SER A 527 -30.17 20.54 -43.77
N LYS A 528 -30.77 19.49 -43.19
CA LYS A 528 -32.04 19.55 -42.44
C LYS A 528 -31.95 18.68 -41.18
N PRO A 529 -31.56 19.25 -40.02
CA PRO A 529 -31.43 18.47 -38.79
C PRO A 529 -32.75 17.80 -38.41
N ASN A 530 -32.71 16.49 -38.21
CA ASN A 530 -33.84 15.68 -37.72
C ASN A 530 -33.43 14.96 -36.43
N THR A 531 -34.40 14.34 -35.75
CA THR A 531 -34.19 13.65 -34.47
C THR A 531 -33.18 12.52 -34.53
N ASP A 532 -33.09 11.82 -35.67
CA ASP A 532 -32.20 10.68 -35.90
C ASP A 532 -30.73 11.09 -36.20
N LEU A 533 -30.50 12.27 -36.76
CA LEU A 533 -29.17 12.88 -36.85
C LEU A 533 -28.73 13.40 -35.48
N LEU A 534 -29.60 14.16 -34.82
CA LEU A 534 -29.29 14.80 -33.55
C LEU A 534 -29.13 13.80 -32.38
N SER A 535 -29.67 12.58 -32.49
CA SER A 535 -29.45 11.52 -31.50
C SER A 535 -28.02 10.96 -31.52
N GLN A 536 -27.36 11.04 -32.68
CA GLN A 536 -25.97 10.61 -32.88
C GLN A 536 -24.97 11.77 -32.73
N LEU A 537 -25.43 13.03 -32.65
CA LEU A 537 -24.59 14.21 -32.38
C LEU A 537 -24.72 14.63 -30.91
N LYS A 538 -24.33 13.74 -30.00
CA LYS A 538 -24.32 13.97 -28.55
C LYS A 538 -23.06 13.37 -27.93
N ALA A 539 -22.75 13.81 -26.72
CA ALA A 539 -21.64 13.26 -25.93
C ALA A 539 -21.75 11.73 -25.82
N GLY A 540 -20.75 11.02 -26.34
CA GLY A 540 -20.59 9.57 -26.20
C GLY A 540 -21.16 8.75 -27.35
N THR A 541 -21.83 9.39 -28.30
CA THR A 541 -22.39 8.72 -29.49
C THR A 541 -21.98 9.38 -30.81
N SER A 542 -21.13 10.41 -30.78
CA SER A 542 -20.64 11.06 -31.98
C SER A 542 -19.66 10.16 -32.75
N PRO A 543 -19.54 10.31 -34.08
CA PRO A 543 -18.53 9.58 -34.86
C PRO A 543 -17.12 9.69 -34.30
N MET A 544 -16.74 10.88 -33.82
CA MET A 544 -15.43 11.09 -33.17
C MET A 544 -15.25 10.24 -31.90
N ASP A 545 -16.31 9.99 -31.13
CA ASP A 545 -16.24 9.10 -29.96
C ASP A 545 -15.82 7.67 -30.38
N TYR A 546 -16.27 7.20 -31.54
CA TYR A 546 -15.92 5.89 -32.11
C TYR A 546 -14.70 5.89 -33.02
N ALA A 547 -14.20 7.06 -33.43
CA ALA A 547 -13.15 7.19 -34.43
C ALA A 547 -11.89 6.37 -34.12
N LEU A 548 -11.35 5.71 -35.15
CA LEU A 548 -10.10 4.96 -35.12
C LEU A 548 -9.19 5.42 -36.26
N ILE A 549 -7.89 5.19 -36.11
CA ILE A 549 -6.93 5.43 -37.20
C ILE A 549 -7.22 4.44 -38.33
N ASP A 550 -7.32 4.95 -39.56
CA ASP A 550 -7.33 4.14 -40.76
C ASP A 550 -5.99 3.41 -40.87
N ARG A 551 -6.04 2.07 -40.82
CA ARG A 551 -4.85 1.22 -40.86
C ARG A 551 -3.97 1.51 -42.07
N THR A 552 -4.55 1.90 -43.20
CA THR A 552 -3.81 2.24 -44.43
C THR A 552 -3.00 3.53 -44.30
N LYS A 553 -3.29 4.36 -43.29
CA LYS A 553 -2.64 5.63 -42.99
C LYS A 553 -1.64 5.54 -41.83
N LEU A 554 -1.49 4.39 -41.19
CA LEU A 554 -0.61 4.21 -40.03
C LEU A 554 0.87 4.53 -40.36
N ASP A 555 1.38 4.07 -41.51
CA ASP A 555 2.75 4.35 -41.94
C ASP A 555 2.87 5.58 -42.85
N LEU A 556 1.81 6.39 -42.93
CA LEU A 556 1.78 7.54 -43.83
C LEU A 556 2.88 8.56 -43.46
N GLY A 557 3.12 8.80 -42.16
CA GLY A 557 4.16 9.72 -41.69
C GLY A 557 5.59 9.30 -42.07
N LYS A 558 5.85 7.99 -42.16
CA LYS A 558 7.14 7.45 -42.61
C LYS A 558 7.29 7.48 -44.12
N THR A 559 6.20 7.21 -44.84
CA THR A 559 6.19 7.11 -46.31
C THR A 559 6.07 8.47 -47.01
N ASN A 560 5.52 9.48 -46.34
CA ASN A 560 5.46 10.87 -46.81
C ASN A 560 5.65 11.88 -45.65
N PRO A 561 6.90 12.15 -45.24
CA PRO A 561 7.21 13.01 -44.09
C PRO A 561 6.78 14.48 -44.24
N SER A 562 6.51 14.94 -45.47
CA SER A 562 6.18 16.33 -45.78
C SER A 562 4.70 16.68 -45.58
N GLN A 563 3.85 15.69 -45.36
CA GLN A 563 2.41 15.90 -45.24
C GLN A 563 2.02 16.50 -43.89
N THR A 564 0.82 17.08 -43.84
CA THR A 564 0.25 17.68 -42.64
C THR A 564 -0.72 16.74 -41.91
N ASP A 565 -1.01 15.59 -42.48
CA ASP A 565 -2.06 14.67 -41.99
C ASP A 565 -1.55 13.74 -40.88
N VAL A 566 -0.28 13.35 -40.95
CA VAL A 566 0.42 12.59 -39.90
C VAL A 566 1.75 13.26 -39.68
N ARG A 567 2.07 13.56 -38.42
CA ARG A 567 3.34 14.19 -38.05
C ARG A 567 3.99 13.48 -36.87
N GLU A 568 5.25 13.14 -37.05
CA GLU A 568 6.13 12.74 -35.95
C GLU A 568 6.77 13.99 -35.35
N PHE A 569 6.83 14.03 -34.02
CA PHE A 569 7.37 15.19 -33.30
C PHE A 569 8.70 14.84 -32.64
N PRO A 570 9.65 15.79 -32.55
CA PRO A 570 10.80 15.67 -31.65
C PRO A 570 10.33 15.44 -30.22
N VAL A 571 10.93 14.47 -29.53
CA VAL A 571 10.60 14.13 -28.14
C VAL A 571 11.87 14.18 -27.29
N TYR A 572 12.04 15.28 -26.56
CA TYR A 572 13.13 15.45 -25.61
C TYR A 572 12.85 14.67 -24.33
N THR A 573 13.79 13.81 -23.92
CA THR A 573 13.72 13.10 -22.64
C THR A 573 14.72 13.71 -21.67
N ASN A 574 14.25 14.55 -20.75
CA ASN A 574 15.07 15.29 -19.79
C ASN A 574 15.46 14.48 -18.56
N PHE A 575 15.63 13.17 -18.74
CA PHE A 575 15.99 12.24 -17.69
C PHE A 575 16.80 11.08 -18.25
N THR A 576 17.70 10.55 -17.43
CA THR A 576 18.25 9.20 -17.60
C THR A 576 17.51 8.24 -16.70
N SER A 577 17.52 6.97 -17.05
CA SER A 577 17.05 5.92 -16.16
C SER A 577 18.17 4.94 -15.81
N TRP A 578 17.84 3.94 -15.01
CA TRP A 578 18.72 2.86 -14.63
C TRP A 578 18.85 1.84 -15.77
N THR A 579 20.04 1.26 -15.91
CA THR A 579 20.36 0.18 -16.87
C THR A 579 20.56 -1.16 -16.16
N ALA A 580 20.90 -1.12 -14.88
CA ALA A 580 21.03 -2.27 -14.00
C ALA A 580 20.24 -2.05 -12.71
N PHE A 581 19.90 -3.14 -12.03
CA PHE A 581 19.15 -3.11 -10.78
C PHE A 581 19.71 -4.11 -9.77
N VAL A 582 19.48 -3.83 -8.49
CA VAL A 582 19.82 -4.74 -7.39
C VAL A 582 18.64 -5.66 -7.12
N ALA A 583 18.90 -6.97 -7.07
CA ALA A 583 17.97 -8.02 -6.69
C ALA A 583 18.43 -8.63 -5.36
N PRO A 584 17.61 -8.60 -4.29
CA PRO A 584 17.94 -9.27 -3.05
C PRO A 584 17.96 -10.78 -3.21
N PHE A 585 19.10 -11.41 -2.95
CA PHE A 585 19.21 -12.87 -3.00
C PHE A 585 20.32 -13.33 -2.06
N ASP A 586 20.07 -14.37 -1.27
CA ASP A 586 21.08 -14.96 -0.40
C ASP A 586 22.08 -15.78 -1.24
N ASN A 587 23.30 -15.28 -1.37
CA ASN A 587 24.37 -15.95 -2.10
C ASN A 587 25.02 -17.09 -1.31
N SER A 588 24.54 -17.41 -0.11
CA SER A 588 24.98 -18.58 0.66
C SER A 588 24.57 -19.89 -0.01
N GLN A 589 25.48 -20.86 -0.07
CA GLN A 589 25.22 -22.18 -0.65
C GLN A 589 24.65 -23.18 0.37
N THR A 590 24.60 -22.84 1.65
CA THR A 590 24.28 -23.78 2.73
C THR A 590 22.86 -23.61 3.27
N VAL A 591 22.41 -22.37 3.46
CA VAL A 591 21.10 -22.02 4.04
C VAL A 591 20.64 -20.68 3.45
N ASP A 592 19.40 -20.62 2.95
CA ASP A 592 18.74 -19.36 2.58
C ASP A 592 18.16 -18.71 3.85
N THR A 593 18.73 -17.59 4.27
CA THR A 593 18.23 -16.81 5.42
C THR A 593 17.39 -15.61 5.01
N LEU A 594 17.11 -15.42 3.71
CA LEU A 594 16.37 -14.29 3.16
C LEU A 594 14.86 -14.58 2.99
N ASN A 595 14.41 -15.80 3.34
CA ASN A 595 13.02 -16.27 3.20
C ASN A 595 12.48 -16.06 1.78
N SER A 596 13.30 -16.35 0.77
CA SER A 596 12.97 -16.09 -0.62
C SER A 596 12.11 -17.19 -1.23
N SER A 597 11.44 -16.89 -2.34
CA SER A 597 10.82 -17.90 -3.22
C SER A 597 11.83 -18.86 -3.89
N GLY A 598 13.13 -18.72 -3.64
CA GLY A 598 14.21 -19.48 -4.28
C GLY A 598 14.69 -18.91 -5.63
N ASP A 599 13.98 -17.91 -6.18
CA ASP A 599 14.35 -17.22 -7.42
C ASP A 599 14.85 -15.79 -7.13
N PRO A 600 16.07 -15.38 -7.54
CA PRO A 600 16.53 -13.99 -7.41
C PRO A 600 15.56 -12.93 -7.97
N LEU A 601 14.78 -13.26 -9.00
CA LEU A 601 13.85 -12.36 -9.68
C LEU A 601 12.37 -12.66 -9.38
N GLY A 602 12.09 -13.42 -8.31
CA GLY A 602 10.74 -13.76 -7.89
C GLY A 602 9.85 -12.54 -7.57
N ALA A 603 8.53 -12.76 -7.55
CA ALA A 603 7.56 -11.69 -7.28
C ALA A 603 7.72 -11.05 -5.89
N ASP A 604 8.33 -11.76 -4.94
CA ASP A 604 8.63 -11.34 -3.57
C ASP A 604 9.90 -10.48 -3.45
N MET A 605 10.67 -10.28 -4.53
CA MET A 605 12.00 -9.63 -4.53
C MET A 605 12.09 -8.30 -3.76
N ARG A 606 10.99 -7.51 -3.71
CA ARG A 606 10.95 -6.19 -3.03
C ARG A 606 10.56 -6.25 -1.56
N ALA A 607 10.10 -7.39 -1.06
CA ALA A 607 9.57 -7.57 0.29
C ALA A 607 10.38 -8.57 1.13
N ARG A 608 11.57 -8.98 0.66
CA ARG A 608 12.36 -10.01 1.34
C ARG A 608 12.92 -9.55 2.68
N VAL A 609 12.95 -10.47 3.65
CA VAL A 609 13.45 -10.21 5.00
C VAL A 609 14.50 -11.24 5.38
N ALA A 610 15.70 -10.77 5.68
CA ALA A 610 16.80 -11.58 6.19
C ALA A 610 16.60 -11.88 7.69
N THR A 611 16.50 -13.17 8.05
CA THR A 611 16.38 -13.69 9.42
C THR A 611 17.55 -14.63 9.80
N PRO A 612 18.81 -14.22 9.67
CA PRO A 612 19.95 -15.09 9.98
C PRO A 612 20.09 -15.37 11.48
N ASP A 613 20.41 -16.61 11.85
CA ASP A 613 20.74 -16.97 13.22
C ASP A 613 22.21 -16.62 13.54
N SER A 614 22.43 -15.85 14.61
CA SER A 614 23.77 -15.35 14.94
C SER A 614 24.77 -16.44 15.35
N TYR A 615 24.31 -17.62 15.75
CA TYR A 615 25.16 -18.77 16.06
C TYR A 615 25.62 -19.50 14.79
N SER A 616 24.70 -19.83 13.86
CA SER A 616 25.01 -20.63 12.67
C SER A 616 25.41 -19.82 11.44
N ASP A 617 24.79 -18.66 11.24
CA ASP A 617 24.93 -17.88 10.00
C ASP A 617 25.88 -16.69 10.17
N GLY A 618 26.05 -16.20 11.41
CA GLY A 618 26.85 -15.02 11.73
C GLY A 618 26.02 -13.75 11.94
N ILE A 619 26.70 -12.63 12.19
CA ILE A 619 26.11 -11.35 12.57
C ILE A 619 26.05 -10.43 11.35
N LEU A 620 24.92 -9.74 11.15
CA LEU A 620 24.78 -8.69 10.15
C LEU A 620 25.74 -7.51 10.43
N VAL A 621 26.58 -7.17 9.46
CA VAL A 621 27.60 -6.11 9.56
C VAL A 621 27.49 -5.18 8.37
N ASN A 622 27.20 -3.91 8.61
CA ASN A 622 27.17 -2.85 7.59
C ASN A 622 28.08 -1.68 7.99
N ASP A 623 29.08 -1.38 7.15
CA ASP A 623 30.06 -0.30 7.28
C ASP A 623 29.78 0.90 6.36
N GLY A 624 28.72 0.81 5.55
CA GLY A 624 28.32 1.81 4.57
C GLY A 624 29.27 1.98 3.37
N GLN A 625 30.30 1.14 3.24
CA GLN A 625 31.24 1.22 2.12
C GLN A 625 30.66 0.60 0.84
N ALA A 626 31.12 1.13 -0.29
CA ALA A 626 30.87 0.51 -1.57
C ALA A 626 31.69 -0.78 -1.72
N PHE A 627 31.05 -1.85 -2.17
CA PHE A 627 31.65 -3.15 -2.39
C PHE A 627 31.46 -3.59 -3.86
N SER A 628 32.37 -4.47 -4.29
CA SER A 628 32.29 -5.13 -5.59
C SER A 628 31.33 -6.31 -5.54
N VAL A 629 30.54 -6.49 -6.58
CA VAL A 629 29.64 -7.65 -6.74
C VAL A 629 30.42 -8.79 -7.37
N ASN A 630 30.90 -9.72 -6.54
CA ASN A 630 31.69 -10.86 -7.00
C ASN A 630 30.82 -12.01 -7.52
N LYS A 631 31.36 -12.78 -8.47
CA LYS A 631 30.73 -14.00 -8.98
C LYS A 631 30.67 -15.10 -7.91
N ASP A 632 31.78 -15.26 -7.20
CA ASP A 632 31.99 -16.36 -6.25
C ASP A 632 32.00 -15.80 -4.82
N TYR A 633 30.84 -15.35 -4.31
CA TYR A 633 30.73 -15.02 -2.89
C TYR A 633 30.89 -16.31 -2.08
N ASN A 634 32.01 -16.45 -1.37
CA ASN A 634 32.28 -17.61 -0.54
C ASN A 634 31.79 -17.37 0.89
N ALA A 635 30.61 -17.90 1.23
CA ALA A 635 30.07 -17.79 2.58
C ALA A 635 30.95 -18.45 3.65
N ALA A 636 31.75 -19.47 3.30
CA ALA A 636 32.63 -20.15 4.25
C ALA A 636 33.73 -19.24 4.82
N ASP A 637 34.16 -18.25 4.04
CA ASP A 637 35.16 -17.26 4.45
C ASP A 637 34.68 -16.39 5.62
N TYR A 638 33.36 -16.23 5.75
CA TYR A 638 32.72 -15.43 6.79
C TYR A 638 31.95 -16.28 7.82
N ALA A 639 32.06 -17.60 7.76
CA ALA A 639 31.34 -18.51 8.65
C ALA A 639 31.83 -18.40 10.12
N PRO A 640 30.98 -18.71 11.10
CA PRO A 640 31.38 -18.84 12.50
C PRO A 640 32.50 -19.88 12.69
N LYS A 641 33.41 -19.64 13.64
CA LYS A 641 34.50 -20.58 14.00
C LYS A 641 34.33 -21.13 15.40
N MET A 642 34.34 -22.45 15.50
CA MET A 642 34.22 -23.20 16.74
C MET A 642 35.53 -23.92 17.08
N ALA A 643 35.93 -23.93 18.35
CA ALA A 643 36.99 -24.78 18.88
C ALA A 643 36.47 -25.48 20.15
N ASP A 644 36.57 -26.81 20.22
CA ASP A 644 36.11 -27.61 21.37
C ASP A 644 34.68 -27.29 21.84
N LYS A 645 33.75 -27.08 20.89
CA LYS A 645 32.34 -26.68 21.11
C LYS A 645 32.14 -25.27 21.69
N ILE A 646 33.18 -24.44 21.71
CA ILE A 646 33.12 -23.04 22.12
C ILE A 646 33.26 -22.15 20.88
N LEU A 647 32.43 -21.11 20.80
CA LEU A 647 32.53 -20.10 19.75
C LEU A 647 33.80 -19.27 19.98
N THR A 648 34.71 -19.29 18.99
CA THR A 648 35.95 -18.50 19.03
C THR A 648 35.83 -17.22 18.22
N GLN A 649 35.05 -17.27 17.13
CA GLN A 649 34.72 -16.11 16.31
C GLN A 649 33.28 -16.27 15.80
N ALA A 650 32.43 -15.26 15.97
CA ALA A 650 31.14 -15.18 15.31
C ALA A 650 31.32 -15.02 13.79
N GLY A 651 30.40 -15.52 12.98
CA GLY A 651 30.42 -15.24 11.54
C GLY A 651 30.07 -13.79 11.22
N GLY A 652 30.43 -13.30 10.04
CA GLY A 652 30.05 -11.97 9.54
C GLY A 652 29.13 -12.07 8.32
N ILE A 653 28.08 -11.26 8.27
CA ILE A 653 27.18 -11.17 7.12
C ILE A 653 27.19 -9.74 6.59
N THR A 654 27.88 -9.52 5.49
CA THR A 654 27.93 -8.22 4.82
C THR A 654 26.75 -8.03 3.86
N PRO A 655 26.38 -6.79 3.49
CA PRO A 655 25.37 -6.54 2.47
C PRO A 655 25.63 -7.30 1.16
N GLN A 656 26.89 -7.56 0.81
CA GLN A 656 27.25 -8.34 -0.37
C GLN A 656 26.61 -9.74 -0.38
N ARG A 657 26.41 -10.39 0.77
CA ARG A 657 25.74 -11.71 0.85
C ARG A 657 24.35 -11.68 0.22
N TYR A 658 23.59 -10.62 0.45
CA TYR A 658 22.20 -10.50 -0.02
C TYR A 658 22.06 -9.68 -1.31
N THR A 659 23.15 -9.45 -2.03
CA THR A 659 23.16 -8.58 -3.21
C THR A 659 23.38 -9.38 -4.47
N GLN A 660 22.48 -9.24 -5.43
CA GLN A 660 22.72 -9.53 -6.83
C GLN A 660 22.44 -8.33 -7.71
N VAL A 661 23.15 -8.23 -8.83
CA VAL A 661 22.95 -7.15 -9.80
C VAL A 661 22.69 -7.74 -11.17
N TYR A 662 21.70 -7.18 -11.85
CA TYR A 662 21.32 -7.58 -13.20
C TYR A 662 21.28 -6.36 -14.10
N GLN A 663 21.82 -6.47 -15.32
CA GLN A 663 21.48 -5.54 -16.39
C GLN A 663 20.09 -5.91 -16.93
N TYR A 664 19.27 -4.92 -17.26
CA TYR A 664 17.89 -5.19 -17.67
C TYR A 664 17.78 -5.60 -19.15
N TYR A 665 18.45 -4.85 -20.02
CA TYR A 665 18.47 -5.10 -21.46
C TYR A 665 19.74 -5.82 -21.88
N ASP A 666 19.65 -6.60 -22.95
CA ASP A 666 20.80 -6.98 -23.75
C ASP A 666 21.14 -5.84 -24.73
N TYR A 667 22.28 -5.19 -24.49
CA TYR A 667 22.77 -4.06 -25.29
C TYR A 667 23.72 -4.49 -26.43
N SER A 668 23.84 -5.78 -26.72
CA SER A 668 24.76 -6.27 -27.76
C SER A 668 24.33 -5.92 -29.20
N GLY A 669 23.06 -5.57 -29.42
CA GLY A 669 22.52 -5.15 -30.71
C GLY A 669 22.06 -3.69 -30.74
N ASP A 670 21.80 -3.17 -31.95
CA ASP A 670 21.35 -1.79 -32.17
C ASP A 670 19.94 -1.50 -31.62
N GLN A 671 19.13 -2.54 -31.41
CA GLN A 671 17.80 -2.48 -30.80
C GLN A 671 17.79 -3.36 -29.54
N PRO A 672 18.01 -2.78 -28.35
CA PRO A 672 18.15 -3.56 -27.13
C PRO A 672 16.84 -4.27 -26.75
N VAL A 673 16.97 -5.51 -26.27
CA VAL A 673 15.84 -6.38 -25.94
C VAL A 673 15.83 -6.66 -24.44
N PRO A 674 14.67 -6.61 -23.75
CA PRO A 674 14.57 -6.96 -22.34
C PRO A 674 15.08 -8.38 -22.12
N ASN A 675 16.14 -8.51 -21.33
CA ASN A 675 16.77 -9.79 -21.01
C ASN A 675 17.62 -9.64 -19.73
N PRO A 676 16.97 -9.68 -18.54
CA PRO A 676 17.66 -9.53 -17.27
C PRO A 676 18.80 -10.52 -17.11
N THR A 677 20.03 -10.01 -17.14
CA THR A 677 21.25 -10.83 -17.13
C THR A 677 22.14 -10.43 -15.98
N ARG A 678 22.54 -11.42 -15.18
CA ARG A 678 23.35 -11.22 -13.98
C ARG A 678 24.71 -10.62 -14.32
N GLN A 679 25.12 -9.60 -13.57
CA GLN A 679 26.37 -8.87 -13.76
C GLN A 679 27.25 -8.99 -12.52
N TYR A 680 28.56 -9.05 -12.75
CA TYR A 680 29.59 -9.07 -11.73
C TYR A 680 30.62 -7.97 -12.01
N THR A 681 31.40 -7.61 -10.99
CA THR A 681 32.46 -6.62 -11.12
C THR A 681 33.66 -7.24 -11.83
N THR A 682 34.18 -6.56 -12.84
CA THR A 682 35.34 -6.95 -13.66
C THR A 682 36.25 -5.74 -13.88
N SER A 683 37.39 -5.91 -14.55
CA SER A 683 38.23 -4.78 -14.98
C SER A 683 37.51 -3.85 -15.97
N ASP A 684 36.56 -4.39 -16.72
CA ASP A 684 35.97 -3.74 -17.89
C ASP A 684 34.64 -3.06 -17.57
N ASN A 685 33.97 -3.45 -16.47
CA ASN A 685 32.75 -2.81 -15.97
C ASN A 685 32.93 -2.23 -14.54
N LYS A 686 32.63 -0.94 -14.37
CA LYS A 686 32.76 -0.27 -13.06
C LYS A 686 31.49 -0.45 -12.23
N LEU A 687 31.24 -1.67 -11.75
CA LEU A 687 30.12 -1.99 -10.87
C LEU A 687 30.50 -1.79 -9.39
N ALA A 688 29.71 -1.00 -8.66
CA ALA A 688 29.85 -0.82 -7.22
C ALA A 688 28.48 -0.61 -6.56
N VAL A 689 28.23 -1.33 -5.46
CA VAL A 689 26.98 -1.27 -4.68
C VAL A 689 27.30 -0.93 -3.23
N GLN A 690 26.39 -0.27 -2.52
CA GLN A 690 26.54 0.13 -1.12
C GLN A 690 25.18 0.23 -0.41
N VAL A 691 25.21 0.25 0.92
CA VAL A 691 24.05 0.49 1.79
C VAL A 691 24.32 1.72 2.67
N LEU A 692 23.71 2.86 2.35
CA LEU A 692 24.09 4.17 2.94
C LEU A 692 23.53 4.45 4.33
N ASN A 693 22.51 3.71 4.78
CA ASN A 693 21.84 3.88 6.07
C ASN A 693 21.97 2.60 6.92
N ASP A 694 21.62 2.66 8.21
CA ASP A 694 21.64 1.50 9.11
C ASP A 694 23.02 0.83 9.21
N THR A 695 24.07 1.63 9.40
CA THR A 695 25.43 1.15 9.68
C THR A 695 25.58 0.77 11.16
N ASN A 696 26.17 -0.38 11.43
CA ASN A 696 26.51 -0.83 12.79
C ASN A 696 28.02 -1.09 12.97
N ALA A 697 28.82 -0.89 11.92
CA ALA A 697 30.27 -0.94 11.96
C ALA A 697 30.87 0.43 11.58
N PRO A 698 32.00 0.85 12.19
CA PRO A 698 32.68 2.08 11.81
C PRO A 698 33.23 2.07 10.38
N LYS A 699 33.32 3.27 9.79
CA LYS A 699 33.93 3.51 8.48
C LYS A 699 35.38 3.02 8.47
N ASP A 700 35.78 2.32 7.41
CA ASP A 700 37.09 1.69 7.25
C ASP A 700 37.36 0.66 8.35
N TYR A 701 36.80 -0.56 8.24
CA TYR A 701 37.07 -1.84 8.94
C TYR A 701 37.66 -1.87 10.38
N PHE A 702 37.53 -0.80 11.17
CA PHE A 702 38.20 -0.66 12.46
C PHE A 702 37.21 -0.19 13.53
N GLY A 703 36.54 -1.14 14.19
CA GLY A 703 35.93 -0.86 15.49
C GLY A 703 34.84 -1.82 15.95
N ARG A 704 33.96 -1.33 16.82
CA ARG A 704 33.04 -2.12 17.63
C ARG A 704 31.64 -2.17 17.01
N VAL A 705 31.11 -3.37 16.81
CA VAL A 705 29.68 -3.58 16.54
C VAL A 705 28.95 -3.46 17.87
N THR A 706 27.92 -2.62 17.94
CA THR A 706 27.25 -2.30 19.21
C THR A 706 25.79 -2.76 19.27
N LYS A 707 25.18 -3.13 18.14
CA LYS A 707 23.76 -3.56 18.05
C LYS A 707 23.49 -4.48 16.84
N GLY A 708 22.41 -5.26 16.95
CA GLY A 708 21.81 -6.03 15.85
C GLY A 708 20.78 -5.22 15.04
N PHE A 709 19.97 -5.90 14.23
CA PHE A 709 18.97 -5.31 13.34
C PHE A 709 17.63 -6.08 13.42
N PRO A 710 16.88 -5.99 14.54
CA PRO A 710 15.65 -6.75 14.72
C PRO A 710 14.47 -6.27 13.86
N ASP A 711 14.44 -4.98 13.47
CA ASP A 711 13.36 -4.35 12.70
C ASP A 711 13.89 -3.25 11.74
N ASN A 712 15.02 -3.51 11.06
CA ASN A 712 15.72 -2.53 10.23
C ASN A 712 15.66 -2.87 8.74
N THR A 713 16.20 -2.01 7.86
CA THR A 713 16.19 -2.25 6.41
C THR A 713 17.45 -1.76 5.75
N TRP A 714 18.12 -2.64 5.00
CA TRP A 714 19.19 -2.24 4.10
C TRP A 714 18.63 -1.74 2.78
N VAL A 715 18.90 -0.48 2.47
CA VAL A 715 18.55 0.18 1.20
C VAL A 715 19.78 0.20 0.30
N TYR A 716 19.75 -0.57 -0.77
CA TYR A 716 20.86 -0.68 -1.73
C TYR A 716 20.86 0.48 -2.70
N SER A 717 22.05 0.99 -2.99
CA SER A 717 22.32 1.99 -4.03
C SER A 717 23.66 1.70 -4.68
N GLY A 718 23.97 2.31 -5.81
CA GLY A 718 25.25 2.06 -6.47
C GLY A 718 25.30 2.57 -7.90
N LYS A 719 26.36 2.16 -8.60
CA LYS A 719 26.55 2.47 -10.02
C LYS A 719 26.99 1.23 -10.79
N TYR A 720 26.49 1.12 -12.01
CA TYR A 720 26.99 0.21 -13.03
C TYR A 720 27.62 1.06 -14.14
N ASN A 721 28.94 0.95 -14.29
CA ASN A 721 29.77 1.85 -15.08
C ASN A 721 29.75 3.29 -14.53
N TYR A 722 28.83 4.11 -15.04
CA TYR A 722 28.66 5.52 -14.64
C TYR A 722 27.22 5.82 -14.22
N LEU A 723 26.31 4.91 -14.54
CA LEU A 723 24.87 5.08 -14.36
C LEU A 723 24.43 4.48 -13.03
N PRO A 724 23.46 5.10 -12.35
CA PRO A 724 22.93 4.57 -11.10
C PRO A 724 22.25 3.22 -11.34
N VAL A 725 22.48 2.26 -10.43
CA VAL A 725 21.67 1.05 -10.39
C VAL A 725 20.35 1.35 -9.70
N ALA A 726 19.27 0.71 -10.15
CA ALA A 726 18.00 0.76 -9.46
C ALA A 726 18.13 0.02 -8.12
N GLY A 727 17.96 0.77 -7.03
CA GLY A 727 18.05 0.23 -5.67
C GLY A 727 16.95 -0.77 -5.34
N THR A 728 17.15 -1.49 -4.25
CA THR A 728 16.15 -2.39 -3.64
C THR A 728 16.35 -2.38 -2.14
N ASN A 729 15.39 -2.93 -1.42
CA ASN A 729 15.42 -2.99 0.03
C ASN A 729 15.44 -4.45 0.51
N VAL A 730 16.13 -4.68 1.62
CA VAL A 730 16.08 -5.94 2.36
C VAL A 730 15.71 -5.64 3.80
N GLY A 731 14.57 -6.17 4.24
CA GLY A 731 14.21 -6.15 5.66
C GLY A 731 15.19 -7.00 6.46
N LEU A 732 15.45 -6.62 7.69
CA LEU A 732 16.40 -7.30 8.57
C LEU A 732 15.72 -7.65 9.88
N ARG A 733 15.94 -8.88 10.33
CA ARG A 733 15.43 -9.39 11.59
C ARG A 733 16.44 -10.29 12.27
N GLN A 734 17.43 -9.67 12.91
CA GLN A 734 18.42 -10.36 13.74
C GLN A 734 18.58 -9.68 15.10
N ASP A 735 18.28 -10.43 16.15
CA ASP A 735 18.60 -10.08 17.54
C ASP A 735 19.87 -10.82 17.98
N ILE A 736 20.75 -10.09 18.68
CA ILE A 736 22.07 -10.58 19.15
C ILE A 736 22.15 -10.67 20.69
N ARG A 737 21.03 -10.37 21.36
CA ARG A 737 20.90 -10.46 22.82
C ARG A 737 20.81 -11.92 23.30
N PRO A 738 21.40 -12.24 24.46
CA PRO A 738 21.10 -13.50 25.15
C PRO A 738 19.61 -13.60 25.48
N GLU A 739 19.04 -14.77 25.27
CA GLU A 739 17.64 -15.10 25.52
C GLU A 739 17.48 -15.72 26.90
N MET A 740 16.47 -15.28 27.65
CA MET A 740 16.07 -15.89 28.91
C MET A 740 14.56 -15.83 29.03
N ASN A 741 13.94 -16.97 29.32
CA ASN A 741 12.51 -17.08 29.51
C ASN A 741 12.22 -17.90 30.77
N LEU A 742 11.77 -17.24 31.83
CA LEU A 742 11.35 -17.91 33.05
C LEU A 742 9.94 -18.46 32.85
N SER A 743 9.85 -19.75 32.51
CA SER A 743 8.58 -20.45 32.29
C SER A 743 7.92 -20.93 33.58
N GLY A 744 8.59 -20.83 34.74
CA GLY A 744 8.04 -21.14 36.07
C GLY A 744 7.36 -19.96 36.77
N ASP A 745 6.66 -20.24 37.86
CA ASP A 745 6.07 -19.20 38.71
C ASP A 745 7.20 -18.28 39.22
N GLN A 746 7.16 -16.98 38.89
CA GLN A 746 8.10 -15.99 39.47
C GLN A 746 7.96 -15.88 41.00
N ILE A 747 6.97 -16.55 41.59
CA ILE A 747 6.70 -16.59 43.01
C ILE A 747 6.56 -18.05 43.42
N TYR A 748 7.53 -18.55 44.17
CA TYR A 748 7.52 -19.89 44.75
C TYR A 748 7.05 -19.81 46.19
N VAL A 749 5.85 -20.31 46.48
CA VAL A 749 5.45 -20.56 47.87
C VAL A 749 5.79 -22.01 48.18
N LEU A 750 6.62 -22.26 49.18
CA LEU A 750 7.13 -23.60 49.50
C LEU A 750 6.80 -23.98 50.94
N ASP A 751 6.47 -25.24 51.19
CA ASP A 751 6.23 -25.74 52.55
C ASP A 751 7.57 -25.91 53.26
N LYS A 752 7.69 -25.32 54.45
CA LYS A 752 8.96 -25.31 55.21
C LYS A 752 9.45 -26.72 55.52
N SER A 753 8.54 -27.66 55.82
CA SER A 753 8.87 -29.07 56.11
C SER A 753 9.51 -29.86 54.96
N GLN A 754 9.46 -29.33 53.71
CA GLN A 754 10.07 -29.95 52.52
C GLN A 754 11.53 -29.50 52.29
N LEU A 755 11.96 -28.43 52.95
CA LEU A 755 13.26 -27.80 52.74
C LEU A 755 14.21 -27.93 53.94
N ILE A 756 13.68 -28.32 55.11
CA ILE A 756 14.45 -28.47 56.35
C ILE A 756 14.66 -29.95 56.71
N ASN A 757 15.56 -30.20 57.66
CA ASN A 757 15.96 -31.52 58.15
C ASN A 757 16.61 -32.39 57.06
N ASN A 758 17.56 -31.82 56.31
CA ASN A 758 18.28 -32.47 55.20
C ASN A 758 17.36 -32.91 54.05
N LYS A 759 16.21 -32.26 53.87
CA LYS A 759 15.34 -32.46 52.71
C LYS A 759 15.59 -31.36 51.68
N THR A 760 15.49 -31.74 50.41
CA THR A 760 15.70 -30.81 49.30
C THR A 760 14.59 -30.94 48.27
N LEU A 761 14.41 -29.88 47.47
CA LEU A 761 13.41 -29.77 46.43
C LEU A 761 14.06 -29.22 45.16
N THR A 762 13.76 -29.80 43.99
CA THR A 762 14.18 -29.25 42.69
C THR A 762 12.94 -28.77 41.94
N GLU A 763 12.95 -27.51 41.51
CA GLU A 763 11.86 -26.86 40.78
C GLU A 763 12.35 -26.36 39.42
N MET A 764 11.55 -26.57 38.37
CA MET A 764 11.84 -25.98 37.05
C MET A 764 11.62 -24.47 37.13
N PHE A 765 12.56 -23.71 36.58
CA PHE A 765 12.61 -22.25 36.72
C PHE A 765 12.43 -21.53 35.38
N GLY A 766 13.07 -22.03 34.33
CA GLY A 766 12.99 -21.40 33.02
C GLY A 766 13.86 -22.03 31.98
N THR A 767 14.13 -21.26 30.94
CA THR A 767 15.06 -21.58 29.86
C THR A 767 15.97 -20.39 29.58
N TRP A 768 17.14 -20.67 29.02
CA TRP A 768 18.07 -19.67 28.53
C TRP A 768 18.76 -20.13 27.24
N ARG A 769 19.26 -19.16 26.48
CA ARG A 769 20.11 -19.39 25.33
C ARG A 769 21.00 -18.18 25.12
N ASP A 770 22.29 -18.40 24.92
CA ASP A 770 23.16 -17.36 24.39
C ASP A 770 23.87 -17.90 23.15
N LYS A 771 23.59 -17.26 22.02
CA LYS A 771 24.06 -17.66 20.69
C LYS A 771 25.52 -17.28 20.44
N LEU A 772 26.02 -16.31 21.21
CA LEU A 772 27.34 -15.71 21.01
C LEU A 772 28.20 -15.85 22.27
N THR A 773 27.94 -16.88 23.07
CA THR A 773 28.68 -17.13 24.30
C THR A 773 30.16 -17.33 24.01
N VAL A 774 30.97 -16.48 24.61
CA VAL A 774 32.42 -16.64 24.72
C VAL A 774 32.73 -17.02 26.17
N GLY A 775 33.77 -17.85 26.41
CA GLY A 775 34.01 -18.59 27.66
C GLY A 775 34.20 -17.81 28.97
N THR A 776 33.78 -16.55 29.04
CA THR A 776 33.77 -15.67 30.21
C THR A 776 32.39 -15.05 30.50
N ASP A 777 31.38 -15.33 29.68
CA ASP A 777 30.02 -14.82 29.88
C ASP A 777 29.40 -15.45 31.13
N THR A 778 28.72 -14.64 31.93
CA THR A 778 28.28 -15.06 33.26
C THR A 778 26.78 -15.20 33.35
N MET A 779 26.34 -16.30 33.95
CA MET A 779 25.03 -16.39 34.56
C MET A 779 25.18 -16.35 36.08
N SER A 780 24.35 -15.55 36.75
CA SER A 780 24.29 -15.48 38.22
C SER A 780 22.86 -15.48 38.73
N ILE A 781 22.62 -16.19 39.83
CA ILE A 781 21.37 -16.23 40.59
C ILE A 781 21.69 -15.83 42.03
N THR A 782 21.27 -14.63 42.43
CA THR A 782 21.58 -14.05 43.74
C THR A 782 20.32 -13.92 44.60
N MET A 783 20.40 -14.29 45.88
CA MET A 783 19.31 -14.17 46.85
C MET A 783 19.51 -13.01 47.83
N TYR A 784 18.40 -12.41 48.26
CA TYR A 784 18.30 -11.26 49.15
C TYR A 784 17.15 -11.42 50.17
N PRO A 785 17.21 -10.79 51.35
CA PRO A 785 16.09 -10.71 52.28
C PRO A 785 15.01 -9.80 51.72
N LEU A 786 13.79 -9.94 52.21
CA LEU A 786 12.69 -9.04 51.85
C LEU A 786 12.91 -7.63 52.42
N GLY A 787 13.05 -6.61 51.56
CA GLY A 787 13.23 -5.22 51.98
C GLY A 787 14.67 -4.85 52.34
N SER A 788 15.66 -5.64 51.93
CA SER A 788 17.09 -5.34 52.05
C SER A 788 17.84 -5.79 50.80
N ASP A 789 18.78 -4.96 50.33
CA ASP A 789 19.64 -5.28 49.18
C ASP A 789 20.95 -6.01 49.60
N THR A 790 21.01 -6.54 50.82
CA THR A 790 22.19 -7.29 51.30
C THR A 790 22.10 -8.74 50.83
N SER A 791 23.06 -9.22 50.02
CA SER A 791 23.01 -10.58 49.49
C SER A 791 23.11 -11.65 50.58
N LEU A 792 22.26 -12.68 50.50
CA LEU A 792 22.25 -13.87 51.35
C LEU A 792 23.11 -15.00 50.79
N GLY A 793 23.40 -14.97 49.49
CA GLY A 793 24.15 -15.98 48.75
C GLY A 793 23.95 -15.86 47.24
N ASN A 794 24.83 -16.49 46.46
CA ASN A 794 24.84 -16.39 45.00
C ASN A 794 25.35 -17.69 44.36
N ALA A 795 24.62 -18.20 43.38
CA ALA A 795 25.09 -19.23 42.45
C ALA A 795 25.51 -18.56 41.14
N SER A 796 26.75 -18.73 40.69
CA SER A 796 27.22 -18.11 39.45
C SER A 796 28.22 -19.00 38.71
N SER A 797 28.21 -18.93 37.39
CA SER A 797 29.21 -19.56 36.52
C SER A 797 29.55 -18.65 35.35
N ASN A 798 30.79 -18.72 34.89
CA ASN A 798 31.27 -18.12 33.65
C ASN A 798 31.57 -19.18 32.55
N GLN A 799 31.25 -20.45 32.81
CA GLN A 799 31.48 -21.57 31.90
C GLN A 799 30.17 -21.99 31.26
N LEU A 800 29.63 -21.14 30.39
CA LEU A 800 28.38 -21.38 29.66
C LEU A 800 28.68 -21.93 28.26
N VAL A 801 27.84 -22.82 27.74
CA VAL A 801 27.94 -23.27 26.33
C VAL A 801 27.17 -22.31 25.41
N PRO A 802 27.73 -21.94 24.24
CA PRO A 802 26.91 -21.35 23.19
C PRO A 802 25.91 -22.41 22.71
N SER A 803 24.66 -22.00 22.47
CA SER A 803 23.62 -22.94 22.06
C SER A 803 22.78 -22.44 20.91
N ALA A 804 22.50 -23.33 19.95
CA ALA A 804 21.50 -23.11 18.92
C ALA A 804 20.07 -23.25 19.46
N THR A 805 19.89 -24.00 20.55
CA THR A 805 18.58 -24.31 21.16
C THR A 805 18.48 -23.73 22.58
N LEU A 806 17.26 -23.63 23.11
CA LEU A 806 17.05 -23.27 24.52
C LEU A 806 17.54 -24.39 25.44
N ASN A 807 18.20 -24.01 26.53
CA ASN A 807 18.62 -24.88 27.62
C ASN A 807 17.77 -24.60 28.87
N ASP A 808 17.57 -25.59 29.73
CA ASP A 808 16.75 -25.44 30.93
C ASP A 808 17.50 -24.76 32.09
N ILE A 809 16.75 -24.08 32.96
CA ILE A 809 17.18 -23.59 34.27
C ILE A 809 16.28 -24.21 35.32
N SER A 810 16.86 -24.80 36.37
CA SER A 810 16.16 -25.34 37.54
C SER A 810 16.77 -24.80 38.83
N LEU A 811 15.94 -24.64 39.87
CA LEU A 811 16.38 -24.29 41.23
C LEU A 811 16.41 -25.54 42.10
N HIS A 812 17.49 -25.77 42.84
CA HIS A 812 17.61 -26.82 43.85
C HIS A 812 17.73 -26.19 45.23
N LEU A 813 16.75 -26.46 46.09
CA LEU A 813 16.49 -25.71 47.30
C LEU A 813 16.54 -26.65 48.52
N GLY A 814 17.14 -26.22 49.62
CA GLY A 814 17.11 -26.94 50.90
C GLY A 814 18.13 -26.43 51.90
N ASP A 815 18.01 -26.83 53.16
CA ASP A 815 18.88 -26.41 54.28
C ASP A 815 20.32 -26.95 54.17
N SER A 816 20.48 -28.03 53.42
CA SER A 816 21.74 -28.73 53.15
C SER A 816 22.32 -28.46 51.75
N VAL A 817 21.61 -27.70 50.90
CA VAL A 817 22.05 -27.40 49.53
C VAL A 817 22.98 -26.19 49.54
N PRO A 818 24.24 -26.30 49.04
CA PRO A 818 25.14 -25.15 48.94
C PRO A 818 24.77 -24.24 47.77
N TYR A 819 25.15 -22.97 47.87
CA TYR A 819 25.06 -22.03 46.74
C TYR A 819 26.05 -22.42 45.63
N GLY A 820 25.56 -22.68 44.41
CA GLY A 820 26.40 -23.02 43.25
C GLY A 820 25.60 -23.63 42.10
N PHE A 821 26.22 -23.79 40.93
CA PHE A 821 25.63 -24.59 39.84
C PHE A 821 26.10 -26.04 39.94
N GLU A 822 25.18 -26.98 39.74
CA GLU A 822 25.44 -28.41 39.79
C GLU A 822 25.69 -28.97 38.38
N GLY A 823 26.59 -29.94 38.27
CA GLY A 823 26.94 -30.62 37.03
C GLY A 823 28.34 -30.26 36.50
N ASP A 824 28.70 -30.88 35.37
CA ASP A 824 30.00 -30.69 34.73
C ASP A 824 29.98 -29.49 33.78
N PRO A 825 30.86 -28.49 33.95
CA PRO A 825 30.98 -27.38 33.02
C PRO A 825 31.66 -27.80 31.69
N PRO A 826 31.47 -27.05 30.59
CA PRO A 826 30.60 -25.88 30.47
C PRO A 826 29.10 -26.25 30.47
N TYR A 827 28.29 -25.41 31.10
CA TYR A 827 26.88 -25.69 31.38
C TYR A 827 25.97 -25.34 30.19
N GLY A 828 25.16 -26.30 29.77
CA GLY A 828 23.96 -26.11 28.94
C GLY A 828 22.74 -25.98 29.85
N ASP A 829 22.12 -27.10 30.20
CA ASP A 829 21.10 -27.11 31.25
C ASP A 829 21.74 -26.77 32.60
N ILE A 830 21.14 -25.85 33.36
CA ILE A 830 21.67 -25.35 34.62
C ILE A 830 20.74 -25.73 35.76
N LYS A 831 21.32 -26.35 36.80
CA LYS A 831 20.65 -26.58 38.08
C LYS A 831 21.34 -25.75 39.16
N ALA A 832 20.66 -24.74 39.67
CA ALA A 832 21.19 -23.79 40.64
C ALA A 832 20.83 -24.18 42.07
N GLY A 833 21.82 -24.62 42.84
CA GLY A 833 21.71 -24.85 44.28
C GLY A 833 21.59 -23.55 45.05
N LEU A 834 20.59 -23.44 45.92
CA LEU A 834 20.32 -22.31 46.81
C LEU A 834 19.98 -22.81 48.22
N THR A 835 20.69 -22.33 49.25
CA THR A 835 20.42 -22.72 50.65
C THR A 835 19.16 -22.05 51.19
N ILE A 836 18.17 -22.82 51.66
CA ILE A 836 16.91 -22.29 52.22
C ILE A 836 16.50 -23.03 53.53
N PRO A 837 16.29 -22.34 54.66
CA PRO A 837 16.55 -20.91 54.86
C PRO A 837 18.07 -20.62 54.89
N PRO A 838 18.52 -19.45 54.41
CA PRO A 838 19.92 -19.06 54.49
C PRO A 838 20.41 -18.96 55.94
N MET A 839 21.69 -19.28 56.18
CA MET A 839 22.30 -19.21 57.51
C MET A 839 22.03 -17.85 58.17
N ASN A 840 21.48 -17.87 59.39
CA ASN A 840 21.14 -16.72 60.23
C ASN A 840 19.88 -15.92 59.87
N SER A 841 19.03 -16.39 58.95
CA SER A 841 17.72 -15.76 58.71
C SER A 841 16.56 -16.52 59.38
N THR A 842 15.70 -15.78 60.07
CA THR A 842 14.39 -16.25 60.55
C THR A 842 13.25 -15.80 59.63
N ASP A 843 13.58 -15.27 58.45
CA ASP A 843 12.61 -14.65 57.55
C ASP A 843 11.76 -15.70 56.85
N ASN A 844 10.50 -15.36 56.62
CA ASN A 844 9.53 -16.24 55.95
C ASN A 844 9.49 -16.05 54.42
N GLY A 845 10.51 -15.40 53.84
CA GLY A 845 10.60 -15.21 52.39
C GLY A 845 11.86 -14.46 51.94
N PHE A 846 12.20 -14.61 50.66
CA PHE A 846 13.44 -14.14 50.05
C PHE A 846 13.19 -13.69 48.61
N TYR A 847 13.95 -12.70 48.15
CA TYR A 847 13.91 -12.19 46.79
C TYR A 847 15.14 -12.66 46.00
N GLY A 848 14.97 -13.02 44.73
CA GLY A 848 16.02 -13.53 43.86
C GLY A 848 16.17 -12.74 42.55
N ILE A 849 17.42 -12.55 42.10
CA ILE A 849 17.75 -11.93 40.82
C ILE A 849 18.58 -12.89 39.98
N VAL A 850 18.18 -13.09 38.74
CA VAL A 850 18.86 -13.85 37.70
C VAL A 850 19.43 -12.86 36.70
N ASN A 851 20.69 -13.02 36.34
CA ASN A 851 21.37 -12.18 35.38
C ASN A 851 22.19 -13.05 34.44
N LEU A 852 21.93 -12.95 33.14
CA LEU A 852 22.74 -13.51 32.07
C LEU A 852 23.39 -12.36 31.33
N LYS A 853 24.72 -12.31 31.37
CA LYS A 853 25.49 -11.16 30.88
C LYS A 853 26.68 -11.62 30.06
N ARG A 854 26.83 -11.00 28.89
CA ARG A 854 28.06 -11.06 28.09
C ARG A 854 29.16 -10.22 28.74
N ASN A 855 30.34 -10.80 28.94
CA ASN A 855 31.45 -10.13 29.64
C ASN A 855 32.72 -9.97 28.78
N ALA A 856 32.84 -10.68 27.66
CA ALA A 856 33.96 -10.49 26.74
C ALA A 856 33.50 -10.18 25.33
N ASP A 857 34.26 -9.31 24.69
CA ASP A 857 34.06 -8.93 23.29
C ASP A 857 34.11 -10.18 22.40
N VAL A 858 33.18 -10.31 21.46
CA VAL A 858 33.12 -11.47 20.56
C VAL A 858 33.81 -11.09 19.24
N PRO A 859 34.93 -11.73 18.88
CA PRO A 859 35.55 -11.51 17.59
C PRO A 859 34.61 -11.93 16.45
N ILE A 860 34.56 -11.14 15.38
CA ILE A 860 33.78 -11.43 14.18
C ILE A 860 34.73 -11.87 13.08
N ASN A 861 34.50 -13.06 12.51
CA ASN A 861 35.24 -13.60 11.38
C ASN A 861 34.83 -12.88 10.10
N MET A 862 35.77 -12.10 9.57
CA MET A 862 35.66 -11.40 8.30
C MET A 862 36.93 -11.73 7.52
N ASN A 863 36.80 -12.32 6.33
CA ASN A 863 37.96 -12.65 5.51
C ASN A 863 38.57 -11.36 4.92
N THR A 864 39.61 -10.83 5.56
CA THR A 864 40.36 -9.67 5.06
C THR A 864 41.86 -9.95 5.05
N ALA A 865 42.56 -9.37 4.06
CA ALA A 865 44.00 -9.52 3.88
C ALA A 865 44.86 -8.87 4.99
N ASN A 866 44.24 -8.12 5.91
CA ASN A 866 44.84 -7.56 7.12
C ASN A 866 43.91 -7.84 8.32
N PRO A 867 44.27 -8.79 9.22
CA PRO A 867 43.42 -9.23 10.32
C PRO A 867 43.45 -8.21 11.47
N LEU A 868 42.67 -7.15 11.35
CA LEU A 868 42.30 -6.30 12.48
C LEU A 868 40.80 -6.53 12.74
N THR A 869 40.52 -7.09 13.91
CA THR A 869 39.31 -7.85 14.21
C THR A 869 38.14 -6.93 14.54
N LEU A 870 37.06 -7.01 13.75
CA LEU A 870 35.76 -6.53 14.18
C LEU A 870 35.38 -7.29 15.45
N ILE A 871 34.86 -6.57 16.45
CA ILE A 871 34.44 -7.15 17.72
C ILE A 871 33.02 -6.68 18.05
N LEU A 872 32.18 -7.60 18.50
CA LEU A 872 30.94 -7.25 19.16
C LEU A 872 31.25 -6.81 20.59
N ASP A 873 30.86 -5.58 20.96
CA ASP A 873 31.19 -5.00 22.27
C ASP A 873 30.37 -5.62 23.40
N ALA A 874 31.04 -6.28 24.35
CA ALA A 874 30.39 -6.86 25.53
C ALA A 874 29.95 -5.85 26.60
N ARG A 875 30.32 -4.56 26.45
CA ARG A 875 30.00 -3.51 27.42
C ARG A 875 28.71 -2.74 27.09
N SER A 876 28.03 -3.08 26.00
CA SER A 876 26.75 -2.48 25.65
C SER A 876 25.67 -2.83 26.69
N GLU A 877 24.95 -1.82 27.20
CA GLU A 877 23.87 -1.99 28.19
C GLU A 877 22.70 -2.86 27.66
N ASP A 878 22.63 -3.06 26.34
CA ASP A 878 21.60 -3.85 25.66
C ASP A 878 21.85 -5.37 25.63
N LEU A 879 22.95 -5.89 26.21
CA LEU A 879 23.38 -7.30 26.08
C LEU A 879 23.31 -8.13 27.38
N ALA A 880 22.53 -7.69 28.37
CA ALA A 880 22.24 -8.47 29.57
C ALA A 880 20.75 -8.78 29.67
N SER A 881 20.42 -10.03 29.96
CA SER A 881 19.07 -10.44 30.30
C SER A 881 18.94 -10.59 31.82
N ARG A 882 17.97 -9.88 32.41
CA ARG A 882 17.73 -9.86 33.85
C ARG A 882 16.30 -10.30 34.14
N ALA A 883 16.14 -11.16 35.13
CA ALA A 883 14.85 -11.60 35.60
C ALA A 883 14.85 -11.72 37.12
N ASN A 884 13.68 -11.57 37.74
CA ASN A 884 13.54 -11.59 39.19
C ASN A 884 12.53 -12.67 39.61
N PHE A 885 12.69 -13.21 40.81
CA PHE A 885 11.75 -14.14 41.42
C PHE A 885 11.63 -13.91 42.94
N LEU A 886 10.61 -14.51 43.54
CA LEU A 886 10.27 -14.40 44.96
C LEU A 886 10.07 -15.82 45.52
N ILE A 887 10.62 -16.10 46.70
CA ILE A 887 10.36 -17.33 47.45
C ILE A 887 9.67 -16.94 48.76
N LEU A 888 8.53 -17.57 49.08
CA LEU A 888 7.81 -17.42 50.33
C LEU A 888 7.70 -18.78 51.03
N LEU A 889 7.98 -18.83 52.32
CA LEU A 889 7.91 -20.04 53.13
C LEU A 889 6.57 -20.11 53.86
N LYS A 890 5.78 -21.14 53.57
CA LYS A 890 4.61 -21.51 54.36
C LYS A 890 5.06 -22.35 55.53
N ASP A 891 4.74 -21.92 56.73
CA ASP A 891 5.09 -22.65 57.94
C ASP A 891 4.02 -23.68 58.28
N ASP A 892 4.31 -24.94 57.98
CA ASP A 892 3.47 -26.12 58.20
C ASP A 892 3.91 -26.94 59.43
N THR A 893 4.81 -26.40 60.26
CA THR A 893 5.48 -27.16 61.33
C THR A 893 4.87 -26.99 62.73
N GLU A 894 4.00 -26.01 62.95
CA GLU A 894 3.45 -25.62 64.27
C GLU A 894 1.96 -25.99 64.49
N GLY A 895 1.39 -26.93 63.73
CA GLY A 895 -0.03 -27.30 63.84
C GLY A 895 -1.03 -26.24 63.30
N ALA A 896 -0.52 -25.15 62.73
CA ALA A 896 -1.26 -24.22 61.91
C ALA A 896 -1.46 -24.81 60.51
N ASP A 897 -2.67 -25.30 60.21
CA ASP A 897 -3.04 -25.81 58.89
C ASP A 897 -4.17 -24.96 58.31
N TRP A 898 -3.85 -24.24 57.24
CA TRP A 898 -4.80 -23.37 56.54
C TRP A 898 -4.83 -23.74 55.06
N ALA A 899 -6.03 -23.82 54.50
CA ALA A 899 -6.24 -24.03 53.08
C ALA A 899 -6.91 -22.80 52.47
N ALA A 900 -6.45 -22.40 51.29
CA ALA A 900 -7.09 -21.35 50.51
C ALA A 900 -7.33 -21.83 49.08
N THR A 901 -8.43 -21.39 48.48
CA THR A 901 -8.73 -21.64 47.06
C THR A 901 -9.22 -20.37 46.41
N HIS A 902 -9.00 -20.25 45.10
CA HIS A 902 -9.63 -19.20 44.31
C HIS A 902 -9.93 -19.69 42.89
N GLN A 903 -10.84 -18.99 42.23
CA GLN A 903 -11.25 -19.26 40.86
C GLN A 903 -11.74 -17.98 40.19
N TYR A 904 -11.61 -17.90 38.87
CA TYR A 904 -12.33 -16.91 38.10
C TYR A 904 -13.85 -17.11 38.22
N ALA A 905 -14.57 -16.00 38.28
CA ALA A 905 -16.02 -15.97 38.48
C ALA A 905 -16.71 -15.31 37.29
N GLY A 906 -17.80 -15.94 36.82
CA GLY A 906 -18.55 -15.48 35.65
C GLY A 906 -17.91 -15.85 34.31
N THR A 907 -17.01 -16.84 34.30
CA THR A 907 -16.28 -17.34 33.12
C THR A 907 -16.45 -18.85 32.99
N ASP A 908 -16.41 -19.36 31.75
CA ASP A 908 -16.54 -20.81 31.48
C ASP A 908 -15.33 -21.59 32.01
N ASN A 909 -14.15 -20.98 31.98
CA ASN A 909 -12.94 -21.53 32.58
C ASN A 909 -12.65 -20.87 33.94
N LYS A 910 -12.56 -21.68 34.98
CA LYS A 910 -12.35 -21.25 36.38
C LYS A 910 -10.87 -20.98 36.71
N THR A 911 -9.95 -21.38 35.83
CA THR A 911 -8.51 -21.42 36.09
C THR A 911 -7.72 -20.55 35.11
N TYR A 912 -8.17 -20.43 33.86
CA TYR A 912 -7.52 -19.63 32.82
C TYR A 912 -8.41 -18.46 32.41
N PHE A 913 -7.81 -17.30 32.21
CA PHE A 913 -8.47 -16.17 31.59
C PHE A 913 -7.54 -15.54 30.56
N PHE A 914 -8.08 -15.29 29.36
CA PHE A 914 -7.40 -14.60 28.27
C PHE A 914 -7.88 -13.15 28.18
N TYR A 915 -6.96 -12.19 28.25
CA TYR A 915 -7.27 -10.76 28.33
C TYR A 915 -7.09 -10.01 27.01
N GLN A 916 -8.03 -9.11 26.73
CA GLN A 916 -7.97 -8.02 25.75
C GLN A 916 -8.04 -6.64 26.46
N ASN A 917 -7.82 -5.57 25.70
CA ASN A 917 -7.82 -4.21 26.27
C ASN A 917 -9.23 -3.82 26.74
N GLY A 918 -9.36 -3.43 28.01
CA GLY A 918 -10.65 -3.06 28.63
C GLY A 918 -11.42 -4.19 29.32
N ASP A 919 -10.94 -5.44 29.24
CA ASP A 919 -11.55 -6.58 29.94
C ASP A 919 -11.45 -6.46 31.46
N ASN A 920 -12.44 -7.05 32.15
CA ASN A 920 -12.52 -7.11 33.61
C ASN A 920 -12.90 -8.52 34.07
N VAL A 921 -12.07 -9.20 34.87
CA VAL A 921 -12.42 -10.49 35.49
C VAL A 921 -12.58 -10.36 36.99
N ASN A 922 -13.57 -11.08 37.53
CA ASN A 922 -13.73 -11.26 38.96
C ASN A 922 -13.05 -12.55 39.42
N VAL A 923 -12.40 -12.52 40.57
CA VAL A 923 -11.82 -13.67 41.27
C VAL A 923 -12.55 -13.84 42.59
N ASN A 924 -13.05 -15.05 42.83
CA ASN A 924 -13.65 -15.44 44.11
C ASN A 924 -12.73 -16.44 44.79
N GLY A 925 -12.47 -16.25 46.09
CA GLY A 925 -11.69 -17.19 46.88
C GLY A 925 -12.29 -17.47 48.25
N SER A 926 -11.81 -18.54 48.86
CA SER A 926 -12.18 -18.98 50.20
C SER A 926 -10.95 -19.40 50.99
N VAL A 927 -11.00 -19.21 52.30
CA VAL A 927 -9.94 -19.57 53.24
C VAL A 927 -10.56 -20.35 54.39
N LYS A 928 -10.03 -21.54 54.64
CA LYS A 928 -10.49 -22.48 55.66
C LYS A 928 -9.38 -22.75 56.67
N ASN A 929 -9.74 -22.71 57.96
CA ASN A 929 -8.87 -23.19 59.03
C ASN A 929 -9.05 -24.70 59.21
N ASN A 930 -8.02 -25.49 58.93
CA ASN A 930 -8.02 -26.93 59.17
C ASN A 930 -7.27 -27.32 60.45
N GLY A 931 -6.39 -26.44 60.94
CA GLY A 931 -5.56 -26.64 62.12
C GLY A 931 -6.19 -26.16 63.41
N ASP A 932 -5.43 -26.28 64.50
CA ASP A 932 -5.92 -25.98 65.85
C ASP A 932 -5.67 -24.50 66.26
N VAL A 933 -4.90 -23.75 65.45
CA VAL A 933 -4.54 -22.35 65.71
C VAL A 933 -5.59 -21.41 65.15
N ALA A 934 -6.27 -20.63 66.01
CA ALA A 934 -7.24 -19.61 65.60
C ALA A 934 -6.54 -18.29 65.22
N ASN A 935 -7.07 -17.56 64.23
CA ASN A 935 -6.54 -16.25 63.84
C ASN A 935 -7.68 -15.24 63.55
N GLN A 936 -7.50 -13.97 63.94
CA GLN A 936 -8.50 -12.90 63.75
C GLN A 936 -8.09 -11.91 62.66
N VAL A 937 -6.80 -11.68 62.48
CA VAL A 937 -6.27 -10.67 61.56
C VAL A 937 -5.50 -11.36 60.45
N PHE A 938 -5.91 -11.12 59.21
CA PHE A 938 -5.34 -11.75 58.02
C PHE A 938 -4.74 -10.71 57.10
N GLN A 939 -3.67 -11.10 56.43
CA GLN A 939 -3.12 -10.37 55.30
C GLN A 939 -3.53 -11.10 54.01
N ILE A 940 -4.26 -10.43 53.12
CA ILE A 940 -4.59 -10.92 51.78
C ILE A 940 -3.64 -10.26 50.78
N MET A 941 -2.80 -11.07 50.13
CA MET A 941 -1.81 -10.63 49.16
C MET A 941 -2.28 -11.01 47.75
N ILE A 942 -2.74 -10.01 47.00
CA ILE A 942 -3.27 -10.15 45.64
C ILE A 942 -2.13 -9.87 44.64
N PRO A 943 -1.83 -10.78 43.70
CA PRO A 943 -0.75 -10.58 42.74
C PRO A 943 -0.87 -9.27 41.95
N ARG A 944 0.26 -8.63 41.66
CA ARG A 944 0.37 -7.54 40.70
C ARG A 944 0.73 -8.09 39.33
N VAL A 945 0.14 -7.52 38.29
CA VAL A 945 0.48 -7.84 36.91
C VAL A 945 0.72 -6.52 36.17
N ALA A 946 1.86 -6.42 35.47
CA ALA A 946 2.15 -5.25 34.64
C ALA A 946 1.00 -5.03 33.63
N GLY A 947 0.58 -3.79 33.40
CA GLY A 947 -0.53 -3.46 32.50
C GLY A 947 -1.94 -3.76 33.03
N VAL A 948 -2.08 -4.24 34.27
CA VAL A 948 -3.37 -4.58 34.89
C VAL A 948 -3.52 -3.89 36.25
N THR A 949 -4.72 -3.40 36.54
CA THR A 949 -5.08 -2.88 37.86
C THR A 949 -6.00 -3.86 38.59
N SER A 950 -5.77 -4.10 39.89
CA SER A 950 -6.67 -4.89 40.74
C SER A 950 -7.51 -4.02 41.67
N SER A 951 -8.74 -4.46 41.93
CA SER A 951 -9.66 -3.78 42.85
C SER A 951 -9.29 -4.02 44.32
N LYS A 952 -9.81 -3.17 45.21
CA LYS A 952 -9.86 -3.46 46.65
C LYS A 952 -10.62 -4.78 46.88
N PRO A 953 -10.12 -5.71 47.73
CA PRO A 953 -10.85 -6.93 48.04
C PRO A 953 -12.09 -6.64 48.89
N THR A 954 -13.16 -7.38 48.64
CA THR A 954 -14.29 -7.54 49.56
C THR A 954 -14.17 -8.87 50.28
N VAL A 955 -14.55 -8.92 51.55
CA VAL A 955 -14.42 -10.12 52.39
C VAL A 955 -15.75 -10.38 53.07
N GLN A 956 -16.18 -11.64 53.05
CA GLN A 956 -17.36 -12.10 53.79
C GLN A 956 -16.90 -12.99 54.94
N ASN A 957 -17.46 -12.74 56.12
CA ASN A 957 -17.21 -13.46 57.35
C ASN A 957 -17.71 -14.91 57.26
N THR A 958 -17.43 -15.72 58.29
CA THR A 958 -17.81 -17.13 58.36
C THR A 958 -19.32 -17.40 58.38
N ASP A 959 -20.13 -16.38 58.70
CA ASP A 959 -21.60 -16.40 58.66
C ASP A 959 -22.18 -15.84 57.35
N GLY A 960 -21.33 -15.46 56.40
CA GLY A 960 -21.71 -14.86 55.11
C GLY A 960 -21.96 -13.35 55.13
N SER A 961 -21.84 -12.69 56.28
CA SER A 961 -21.97 -11.23 56.38
C SER A 961 -20.74 -10.50 55.81
N ASP A 962 -20.94 -9.33 55.21
CA ASP A 962 -19.84 -8.53 54.65
C ASP A 962 -19.01 -7.87 55.77
N ILE A 963 -17.68 -7.92 55.64
CA ILE A 963 -16.76 -7.21 56.52
C ILE A 963 -16.79 -5.70 56.19
N PRO A 964 -16.97 -4.80 57.18
CA PRO A 964 -16.98 -3.37 56.94
C PRO A 964 -15.69 -2.87 56.29
N ALA A 965 -15.81 -1.93 55.35
CA ALA A 965 -14.67 -1.41 54.58
C ALA A 965 -13.54 -0.80 55.44
N ALA A 966 -13.85 -0.31 56.66
CA ALA A 966 -12.89 0.23 57.64
C ALA A 966 -11.98 -0.86 58.24
N ASN A 967 -12.41 -2.12 58.24
CA ASN A 967 -11.64 -3.27 58.71
C ASN A 967 -10.79 -3.92 57.58
N ILE A 968 -10.85 -3.36 56.37
CA ILE A 968 -10.07 -3.79 55.20
C ILE A 968 -9.19 -2.60 54.80
N THR A 969 -7.94 -2.61 55.25
CA THR A 969 -7.00 -1.50 55.08
C THR A 969 -5.82 -1.91 54.19
N PRO A 970 -5.39 -1.07 53.24
CA PRO A 970 -4.17 -1.35 52.48
C PRO A 970 -2.97 -1.26 53.42
N ILE A 971 -2.03 -2.19 53.29
CA ILE A 971 -0.76 -2.12 54.03
C ILE A 971 0.13 -1.11 53.30
N THR A 972 0.55 -0.05 54.00
CA THR A 972 1.41 1.01 53.45
C THR A 972 2.72 0.42 52.91
N PRO A 973 3.19 0.85 51.72
CA PRO A 973 4.34 0.23 51.09
C PRO A 973 5.64 0.60 51.81
N ASN A 974 6.00 -0.21 52.80
CA ASN A 974 7.24 -0.08 53.55
C ASN A 974 8.18 -1.29 53.30
N ASN A 975 7.78 -2.26 52.46
CA ASN A 975 8.62 -3.39 52.04
C ASN A 975 8.67 -3.43 50.50
N THR A 976 9.73 -2.82 49.94
CA THR A 976 9.86 -2.51 48.51
C THR A 976 9.84 -3.72 47.58
N ASP A 977 10.07 -4.94 48.07
CA ASP A 977 10.18 -6.14 47.22
C ASP A 977 8.88 -6.94 47.18
N LEU A 978 8.22 -7.14 48.32
CA LEU A 978 6.89 -7.76 48.36
C LEU A 978 5.85 -6.91 47.64
N ASP A 979 5.95 -5.59 47.75
CA ASP A 979 5.02 -4.67 47.09
C ASP A 979 5.19 -4.60 45.57
N LYS A 980 6.31 -5.10 44.99
CA LYS A 980 6.49 -5.28 43.54
C LYS A 980 5.58 -6.40 43.01
N TYR A 981 5.45 -7.49 43.75
CA TYR A 981 4.70 -8.68 43.32
C TYR A 981 3.27 -8.73 43.84
N TYR A 982 2.95 -8.05 44.96
CA TYR A 982 1.65 -8.15 45.61
C TYR A 982 1.07 -6.78 46.00
N GLN A 983 -0.26 -6.65 45.87
CA GLN A 983 -1.07 -5.69 46.61
C GLN A 983 -1.54 -6.33 47.90
N ARG A 984 -1.25 -5.69 49.04
CA ARG A 984 -1.40 -6.31 50.36
C ARG A 984 -2.47 -5.58 51.17
N TRP A 985 -3.40 -6.35 51.72
CA TRP A 985 -4.54 -5.83 52.48
C TRP A 985 -4.61 -6.50 53.84
N LEU A 986 -4.71 -5.71 54.90
CA LEU A 986 -4.96 -6.20 56.25
C LEU A 986 -6.47 -6.24 56.49
N VAL A 987 -6.96 -7.40 56.94
CA VAL A 987 -8.37 -7.70 57.16
C VAL A 987 -8.56 -8.14 58.60
N LYS A 988 -9.36 -7.39 59.36
CA LYS A 988 -9.73 -7.74 60.74
C LYS A 988 -11.12 -8.36 60.79
N MET A 989 -11.21 -9.62 61.18
CA MET A 989 -12.47 -10.33 61.37
C MET A 989 -13.17 -9.89 62.67
N PRO A 990 -14.52 -9.94 62.75
CA PRO A 990 -15.26 -9.59 63.96
C PRO A 990 -14.91 -10.50 65.15
N SER A 991 -14.65 -11.77 64.87
CA SER A 991 -14.22 -12.80 65.83
C SER A 991 -13.10 -13.66 65.22
N PRO A 992 -12.26 -14.34 66.04
CA PRO A 992 -11.25 -15.27 65.55
C PRO A 992 -11.88 -16.41 64.73
N VAL A 993 -11.27 -16.73 63.58
CA VAL A 993 -11.66 -17.87 62.74
C VAL A 993 -11.04 -19.14 63.32
N ILE A 994 -11.90 -20.02 63.84
CA ILE A 994 -11.49 -21.27 64.51
C ILE A 994 -11.54 -22.46 63.56
N LYS A 995 -11.02 -23.62 64.00
CA LYS A 995 -10.99 -24.87 63.24
C LYS A 995 -12.34 -25.20 62.60
N GLY A 996 -12.30 -25.56 61.31
CA GLY A 996 -13.46 -25.94 60.51
C GLY A 996 -14.21 -24.76 59.88
N GLN A 997 -13.98 -23.53 60.33
CA GLN A 997 -14.64 -22.35 59.75
C GLN A 997 -13.97 -21.89 58.45
N THR A 998 -14.77 -21.28 57.56
CA THR A 998 -14.34 -20.76 56.26
C THR A 998 -14.85 -19.35 56.07
N PHE A 999 -14.01 -18.42 55.62
CA PHE A 999 -14.42 -17.09 55.16
C PHE A 999 -14.12 -16.96 53.66
N THR A 1000 -14.72 -15.97 52.99
CA THR A 1000 -14.52 -15.77 51.53
C THR A 1000 -14.02 -14.37 51.22
N PHE A 1001 -13.32 -14.23 50.10
CA PHE A 1001 -12.86 -12.93 49.59
C PHE A 1001 -13.11 -12.84 48.08
N LYS A 1002 -13.25 -11.62 47.57
CA LYS A 1002 -13.42 -11.34 46.14
C LYS A 1002 -12.61 -10.11 45.75
N TYR A 1003 -12.08 -10.10 44.52
CA TYR A 1003 -11.46 -8.94 43.90
C TYR A 1003 -11.58 -9.04 42.38
N ALA A 1004 -11.26 -7.97 41.65
CA ALA A 1004 -11.30 -7.95 40.19
C ALA A 1004 -9.98 -7.47 39.59
N TYR A 1005 -9.63 -7.96 38.40
CA TYR A 1005 -8.55 -7.44 37.57
C TYR A 1005 -9.12 -6.74 36.35
N GLN A 1006 -8.57 -5.58 36.02
CA GLN A 1006 -8.91 -4.81 34.83
C GLN A 1006 -7.65 -4.54 34.00
N ALA A 1007 -7.68 -4.91 32.72
CA ALA A 1007 -6.60 -4.59 31.79
C ALA A 1007 -6.60 -3.09 31.48
N ALA A 1008 -5.48 -2.42 31.78
CA ALA A 1008 -5.29 -0.99 31.60
C ALA A 1008 -4.34 -0.68 30.41
N ASP A 1009 -3.33 -1.52 30.18
CA ASP A 1009 -2.40 -1.41 29.06
C ASP A 1009 -1.82 -2.78 28.67
N ILE A 1010 -2.35 -3.36 27.60
CA ILE A 1010 -1.95 -4.69 27.12
C ILE A 1010 -0.52 -4.74 26.54
N THR A 1011 0.06 -3.59 26.17
CA THR A 1011 1.39 -3.55 25.55
C THR A 1011 2.51 -3.87 26.54
N THR A 1012 2.26 -3.59 27.82
CA THR A 1012 3.19 -3.87 28.93
C THR A 1012 2.90 -5.20 29.63
N MET A 1013 1.79 -5.88 29.28
CA MET A 1013 1.42 -7.17 29.87
C MET A 1013 2.33 -8.30 29.36
N PRO A 1014 2.81 -9.19 30.24
CA PRO A 1014 3.51 -10.41 29.84
C PRO A 1014 2.58 -11.40 29.11
N ALA A 1015 3.15 -12.31 28.32
CA ALA A 1015 2.38 -13.27 27.52
C ALA A 1015 1.51 -14.23 28.37
N SER A 1016 2.00 -14.62 29.54
CA SER A 1016 1.30 -15.44 30.52
C SER A 1016 1.79 -15.06 31.91
N THR A 1017 0.89 -14.94 32.87
CA THR A 1017 1.20 -14.72 34.29
C THR A 1017 0.44 -15.72 35.13
N THR A 1018 1.14 -16.43 36.01
CA THR A 1018 0.48 -17.20 37.05
C THR A 1018 0.12 -16.29 38.22
N LEU A 1019 -1.10 -16.43 38.73
CA LEU A 1019 -1.62 -15.68 39.85
C LEU A 1019 -1.93 -16.64 40.99
N GLN A 1020 -1.23 -16.45 42.11
CA GLN A 1020 -1.52 -17.13 43.37
C GLN A 1020 -1.77 -16.08 44.45
N THR A 1021 -2.96 -16.07 45.05
CA THR A 1021 -3.25 -15.23 46.21
C THR A 1021 -2.66 -15.88 47.45
N VAL A 1022 -1.90 -15.12 48.23
CA VAL A 1022 -1.26 -15.61 49.45
C VAL A 1022 -1.99 -15.02 50.65
N ILE A 1023 -2.26 -15.88 51.64
CA ILE A 1023 -2.91 -15.52 52.90
C ILE A 1023 -1.86 -15.60 54.00
N GLY A 1024 -1.64 -14.47 54.68
CA GLY A 1024 -0.74 -14.37 55.82
C GLY A 1024 -1.47 -14.01 57.12
N ASN A 1025 -0.75 -14.08 58.24
CA ASN A 1025 -1.17 -13.50 59.52
C ASN A 1025 -0.80 -12.00 59.61
N GLN A 1026 -1.00 -11.39 60.78
CA GLN A 1026 -0.66 -9.97 61.01
C GLN A 1026 0.85 -9.66 60.87
N ASP A 1027 1.71 -10.64 61.13
CA ASP A 1027 3.17 -10.49 61.08
C ASP A 1027 3.78 -10.85 59.71
N GLY A 1028 2.93 -11.19 58.72
CA GLY A 1028 3.36 -11.56 57.37
C GLY A 1028 3.82 -13.01 57.22
N LYS A 1029 3.63 -13.88 58.23
CA LYS A 1029 3.84 -15.33 58.12
C LYS A 1029 2.80 -15.93 57.17
N VAL A 1030 3.25 -16.66 56.14
CA VAL A 1030 2.35 -17.29 55.17
C VAL A 1030 1.61 -18.45 55.83
N LEU A 1031 0.28 -18.36 55.84
CA LEU A 1031 -0.62 -19.37 56.39
C LEU A 1031 -1.11 -20.32 55.28
N ALA A 1032 -1.51 -19.77 54.14
CA ALA A 1032 -2.04 -20.52 53.02
C ALA A 1032 -1.73 -19.83 51.69
N ARG A 1033 -1.76 -20.61 50.61
CA ARG A 1033 -1.79 -20.11 49.24
C ARG A 1033 -2.99 -20.69 48.52
N THR A 1034 -3.51 -19.96 47.56
CA THR A 1034 -4.47 -20.50 46.61
C THR A 1034 -3.76 -21.35 45.53
N GLY A 1035 -4.52 -22.11 44.74
CA GLY A 1035 -4.00 -22.74 43.52
C GLY A 1035 -3.60 -21.73 42.45
N ASN A 1036 -3.20 -22.19 41.27
CA ASN A 1036 -2.81 -21.31 40.16
C ASN A 1036 -4.03 -20.83 39.40
N LEU A 1037 -4.14 -19.52 39.20
CA LEU A 1037 -4.88 -18.95 38.07
C LEU A 1037 -3.90 -18.47 37.02
N TYR A 1038 -4.30 -18.52 35.76
CA TYR A 1038 -3.46 -18.09 34.65
C TYR A 1038 -4.10 -16.91 33.93
N LEU A 1039 -3.43 -15.76 34.03
CA LEU A 1039 -3.73 -14.56 33.25
C LEU A 1039 -2.91 -14.60 31.97
N LYS A 1040 -3.55 -14.87 30.83
CA LYS A 1040 -2.84 -14.97 29.54
C LYS A 1040 -3.19 -13.77 28.68
N ARG A 1041 -2.16 -13.11 28.14
CA ARG A 1041 -2.37 -12.10 27.11
C ARG A 1041 -2.84 -12.83 25.86
N MET A 1042 -3.93 -12.38 25.25
CA MET A 1042 -4.37 -12.96 24.00
C MET A 1042 -3.31 -12.72 22.93
N LYS A 1043 -2.87 -13.79 22.25
CA LYS A 1043 -1.94 -13.68 21.11
C LYS A 1043 -2.61 -12.90 19.98
N ASN A 1044 -1.82 -12.27 19.11
CA ASN A 1044 -2.35 -11.54 17.94
C ASN A 1044 -3.31 -12.43 17.16
N ILE A 1045 -2.96 -13.68 16.91
CA ILE A 1045 -3.88 -14.70 16.39
C ILE A 1045 -4.13 -15.76 17.46
N ALA A 1046 -5.39 -16.09 17.73
CA ALA A 1046 -5.79 -17.05 18.74
C ALA A 1046 -6.80 -18.07 18.20
N ILE A 1047 -6.62 -19.34 18.56
CA ILE A 1047 -7.62 -20.39 18.31
C ILE A 1047 -8.61 -20.36 19.48
N MET A 1048 -9.87 -20.09 19.19
CA MET A 1048 -10.96 -19.95 20.16
C MET A 1048 -11.70 -21.27 20.39
N GLN A 1049 -11.78 -22.11 19.36
CA GLN A 1049 -12.43 -23.41 19.41
C GLN A 1049 -11.75 -24.35 18.42
N THR A 1050 -11.58 -25.61 18.79
CA THR A 1050 -11.05 -26.67 17.90
C THR A 1050 -12.14 -27.67 17.51
N PRO A 1051 -12.02 -28.32 16.33
CA PRO A 1051 -12.98 -29.32 15.88
C PRO A 1051 -13.01 -30.55 16.79
N THR A 1052 -14.22 -31.09 17.02
CA THR A 1052 -14.40 -32.43 17.57
C THR A 1052 -14.88 -33.38 16.47
N LEU A 1053 -14.12 -34.44 16.21
CA LEU A 1053 -14.37 -35.39 15.13
C LEU A 1053 -14.79 -36.75 15.70
N ASP A 1054 -16.01 -37.16 15.40
CA ASP A 1054 -16.56 -38.47 15.72
C ASP A 1054 -17.10 -39.12 14.45
N PHE A 1055 -16.43 -40.21 14.06
CA PHE A 1055 -16.72 -40.98 12.86
C PHE A 1055 -17.77 -42.07 13.11
N GLY A 1056 -18.21 -42.29 14.35
CA GLY A 1056 -19.26 -43.25 14.70
C GLY A 1056 -18.80 -44.70 14.82
N GLU A 1057 -19.76 -45.61 14.95
CA GLU A 1057 -19.52 -47.04 15.10
C GLU A 1057 -19.50 -47.74 13.73
N HIS A 1058 -18.43 -48.49 13.47
CA HIS A 1058 -18.23 -49.21 12.21
C HIS A 1058 -17.74 -50.64 12.46
N PRO A 1059 -18.04 -51.59 11.55
CA PRO A 1059 -17.46 -52.93 11.60
C PRO A 1059 -15.95 -52.87 11.36
N LEU A 1060 -15.21 -53.81 11.97
CA LEU A 1060 -13.76 -53.93 11.80
C LEU A 1060 -13.36 -54.00 10.31
N PRO A 1061 -12.42 -53.17 9.85
CA PRO A 1061 -12.03 -53.11 8.44
C PRO A 1061 -11.28 -54.38 8.03
N LYS A 1062 -11.80 -55.09 7.03
CA LYS A 1062 -11.12 -56.25 6.39
C LYS A 1062 -10.12 -55.84 5.31
N THR A 1063 -10.31 -54.64 4.79
CA THR A 1063 -9.46 -53.92 3.82
C THR A 1063 -9.41 -52.47 4.28
N GLN A 1064 -8.53 -51.64 3.74
CA GLN A 1064 -8.55 -50.20 4.04
C GLN A 1064 -9.96 -49.62 3.77
N GLN A 1065 -10.51 -48.91 4.75
CA GLN A 1065 -11.84 -48.29 4.67
C GLN A 1065 -11.77 -46.83 5.07
N THR A 1066 -12.72 -46.03 4.57
CA THR A 1066 -12.84 -44.60 4.87
C THR A 1066 -14.21 -44.31 5.45
N TYR A 1067 -14.24 -43.57 6.56
CA TYR A 1067 -15.45 -43.27 7.33
C TYR A 1067 -15.65 -41.76 7.44
N GLY A 1068 -16.88 -41.28 7.23
CA GLY A 1068 -17.25 -39.87 7.42
C GLY A 1068 -17.78 -39.58 8.82
N LEU A 1069 -17.92 -38.29 9.15
CA LEU A 1069 -18.46 -37.84 10.44
C LEU A 1069 -19.93 -38.24 10.65
N THR A 1070 -20.30 -38.50 11.90
CA THR A 1070 -21.71 -38.58 12.34
C THR A 1070 -22.42 -37.24 12.18
N ASP A 1071 -23.75 -37.23 12.08
CA ASP A 1071 -24.51 -35.98 11.91
C ASP A 1071 -24.34 -35.01 13.09
N ALA A 1072 -24.19 -35.53 14.30
CA ALA A 1072 -23.88 -34.73 15.49
C ALA A 1072 -22.46 -34.14 15.45
N SER A 1073 -21.49 -34.89 14.92
CA SER A 1073 -20.11 -34.40 14.80
C SER A 1073 -19.94 -33.37 13.69
N LYS A 1074 -20.70 -33.46 12.59
CA LYS A 1074 -20.69 -32.42 11.54
C LYS A 1074 -20.96 -31.02 12.11
N GLN A 1075 -21.88 -30.90 13.07
CA GLN A 1075 -22.21 -29.63 13.72
C GLN A 1075 -21.10 -29.11 14.66
N ASN A 1076 -20.27 -30.02 15.20
CA ASN A 1076 -19.21 -29.69 16.16
C ASN A 1076 -17.80 -29.70 15.53
N SER A 1077 -17.71 -29.85 14.20
CA SER A 1077 -16.46 -29.90 13.42
C SER A 1077 -15.90 -28.51 13.09
N GLN A 1078 -15.93 -27.59 14.06
CA GLN A 1078 -15.59 -26.17 13.85
C GLN A 1078 -14.25 -25.79 14.46
N LEU A 1079 -13.41 -25.12 13.67
CA LEU A 1079 -12.22 -24.41 14.11
C LEU A 1079 -12.52 -22.90 14.07
N ILE A 1080 -12.48 -22.23 15.22
CA ILE A 1080 -12.73 -20.78 15.32
C ILE A 1080 -11.42 -20.09 15.62
N ILE A 1081 -11.04 -19.10 14.82
CA ILE A 1081 -9.78 -18.37 14.93
C ILE A 1081 -10.06 -16.87 14.99
N GLN A 1082 -9.44 -16.17 15.93
CA GLN A 1082 -9.62 -14.73 16.12
C GLN A 1082 -8.31 -13.98 15.88
N ASP A 1083 -8.37 -12.94 15.06
CA ASP A 1083 -7.29 -11.97 14.86
C ASP A 1083 -7.50 -10.78 15.82
N ASN A 1084 -6.82 -10.84 16.96
CA ASN A 1084 -6.77 -9.81 17.99
C ASN A 1084 -5.81 -8.67 17.66
N GLY A 1085 -5.06 -8.72 16.55
CA GLY A 1085 -4.21 -7.62 16.11
C GLY A 1085 -5.01 -6.36 15.83
N GLN A 1086 -6.12 -6.51 15.10
CA GLN A 1086 -7.02 -5.40 14.75
C GLN A 1086 -7.74 -4.78 15.97
N ALA A 1087 -8.10 -5.59 16.98
CA ALA A 1087 -8.70 -5.11 18.23
C ALA A 1087 -7.75 -4.22 19.06
N ASN A 1088 -6.44 -4.33 18.81
CA ASN A 1088 -5.38 -3.58 19.48
C ASN A 1088 -4.75 -2.51 18.57
N GLY A 1089 -5.39 -2.16 17.45
CA GLY A 1089 -4.93 -1.10 16.54
C GLY A 1089 -3.69 -1.45 15.70
N ARG A 1090 -3.39 -2.75 15.52
CA ARG A 1090 -2.32 -3.23 14.64
C ARG A 1090 -2.88 -3.68 13.29
N ASP A 1091 -2.03 -3.66 12.27
CA ASP A 1091 -2.39 -4.17 10.94
C ASP A 1091 -2.68 -5.67 10.99
N PRO A 1092 -3.72 -6.14 10.27
CA PRO A 1092 -4.04 -7.56 10.18
C PRO A 1092 -2.88 -8.36 9.57
N LEU A 1093 -2.49 -9.46 10.21
CA LEU A 1093 -1.37 -10.32 9.78
C LEU A 1093 -1.87 -11.51 8.95
N SER A 1094 -1.04 -12.01 8.02
CA SER A 1094 -1.24 -13.35 7.46
C SER A 1094 -0.81 -14.39 8.48
N TRP A 1095 -1.49 -15.53 8.48
CA TRP A 1095 -1.28 -16.59 9.46
C TRP A 1095 -1.65 -17.95 8.89
N ALA A 1096 -1.07 -19.01 9.45
CA ALA A 1096 -1.40 -20.38 9.08
C ALA A 1096 -1.64 -21.25 10.31
N VAL A 1097 -2.51 -22.24 10.13
CA VAL A 1097 -2.82 -23.27 11.10
C VAL A 1097 -2.11 -24.54 10.69
N PHE A 1098 -1.48 -25.17 11.66
CA PHE A 1098 -0.91 -26.49 11.55
C PHE A 1098 -1.57 -27.43 12.55
N GLY A 1099 -1.63 -28.71 12.22
CA GLY A 1099 -2.08 -29.73 13.14
C GLY A 1099 -1.26 -31.00 13.04
N TRP A 1100 -1.19 -31.72 14.16
CA TRP A 1100 -0.61 -33.06 14.22
C TRP A 1100 -1.48 -33.94 15.12
N MET A 1101 -1.41 -35.24 14.90
CA MET A 1101 -2.28 -36.22 15.52
C MET A 1101 -1.47 -37.28 16.28
N GLU A 1102 -1.94 -37.65 17.47
CA GLU A 1102 -1.37 -38.75 18.25
C GLU A 1102 -1.77 -40.12 17.68
N ALA A 1103 -1.09 -41.18 18.10
CA ALA A 1103 -1.50 -42.55 17.81
C ALA A 1103 -2.94 -42.80 18.31
N PHE A 1104 -3.73 -43.55 17.53
CA PHE A 1104 -5.05 -43.99 17.98
C PHE A 1104 -4.91 -45.12 18.99
N GLY A 1105 -5.35 -44.87 20.22
CA GLY A 1105 -5.35 -45.87 21.29
C GLY A 1105 -6.72 -46.50 21.48
N ASN A 1106 -6.75 -47.82 21.67
CA ASN A 1106 -7.90 -48.55 22.20
C ASN A 1106 -7.64 -48.90 23.67
N SER A 1107 -8.32 -48.21 24.58
CA SER A 1107 -8.10 -48.37 26.02
C SER A 1107 -8.49 -49.76 26.57
N ALA A 1108 -9.31 -50.51 25.84
CA ALA A 1108 -9.75 -51.85 26.26
C ALA A 1108 -8.76 -52.95 25.85
N SER A 1109 -8.09 -52.81 24.70
CA SER A 1109 -7.12 -53.81 24.21
C SER A 1109 -5.66 -53.41 24.41
N GLY A 1110 -5.37 -52.13 24.65
CA GLY A 1110 -4.01 -51.57 24.67
C GLY A 1110 -3.38 -51.43 23.27
N GLU A 1111 -4.15 -51.66 22.20
CA GLU A 1111 -3.70 -51.54 20.82
C GLU A 1111 -3.55 -50.06 20.42
N THR A 1112 -2.44 -49.73 19.76
CA THR A 1112 -2.11 -48.38 19.27
C THR A 1112 -1.82 -48.40 17.78
N HIS A 1113 -2.33 -47.41 17.04
CA HIS A 1113 -2.12 -47.28 15.59
C HIS A 1113 -1.60 -45.89 15.22
N GLU A 1114 -0.44 -45.87 14.57
CA GLU A 1114 0.20 -44.65 14.04
C GLU A 1114 -0.03 -44.46 12.54
N ASP A 1115 -0.72 -45.40 11.90
CA ASP A 1115 -0.98 -45.48 10.45
C ASP A 1115 -2.37 -44.96 10.04
N PHE A 1116 -3.22 -44.56 10.99
CA PHE A 1116 -4.53 -43.98 10.71
C PHE A 1116 -4.38 -42.58 10.12
N GLN A 1117 -5.24 -42.24 9.17
CA GLN A 1117 -5.19 -40.96 8.47
C GLN A 1117 -6.49 -40.19 8.59
N VAL A 1118 -6.40 -38.89 8.87
CA VAL A 1118 -7.55 -37.98 8.90
C VAL A 1118 -7.36 -36.93 7.81
N ASP A 1119 -8.30 -36.90 6.87
CA ASP A 1119 -8.45 -35.83 5.89
C ASP A 1119 -9.60 -34.92 6.33
N LEU A 1120 -9.33 -33.64 6.55
CA LEU A 1120 -10.36 -32.69 6.97
C LEU A 1120 -11.24 -32.20 5.80
N GLY A 1121 -10.75 -32.33 4.56
CA GLY A 1121 -11.35 -31.72 3.37
C GLY A 1121 -11.31 -30.19 3.41
N VAL A 1122 -11.70 -29.54 2.30
CA VAL A 1122 -11.75 -28.07 2.22
C VAL A 1122 -12.79 -27.54 3.22
N PRO A 1123 -12.43 -26.58 4.10
CA PRO A 1123 -13.37 -26.02 5.06
C PRO A 1123 -14.50 -25.25 4.37
N THR A 1124 -15.68 -25.31 4.95
CA THR A 1124 -16.76 -24.38 4.63
C THR A 1124 -16.47 -23.04 5.33
N MET A 1125 -16.33 -21.99 4.52
CA MET A 1125 -16.16 -20.61 4.98
C MET A 1125 -17.45 -20.03 5.55
N PRO A 1126 -17.37 -19.03 6.46
CA PRO A 1126 -18.57 -18.38 6.97
C PRO A 1126 -19.28 -17.56 5.87
N PRO A 1127 -20.60 -17.28 6.01
CA PRO A 1127 -21.39 -16.65 4.93
C PRO A 1127 -20.95 -15.25 4.51
N ASP A 1128 -20.24 -14.55 5.38
CA ASP A 1128 -19.68 -13.21 5.17
C ASP A 1128 -18.25 -13.22 4.60
N TYR A 1129 -17.67 -14.41 4.38
CA TYR A 1129 -16.38 -14.56 3.72
C TYR A 1129 -16.46 -14.21 2.24
N GLN A 1130 -15.64 -13.26 1.79
CA GLN A 1130 -15.60 -12.82 0.40
C GLN A 1130 -14.38 -13.39 -0.32
N TYR A 1131 -14.63 -14.26 -1.30
CA TYR A 1131 -13.58 -14.64 -2.25
C TYR A 1131 -13.32 -13.48 -3.24
N PRO A 1132 -12.07 -13.27 -3.67
CA PRO A 1132 -11.74 -12.30 -4.71
C PRO A 1132 -12.41 -12.64 -6.04
N GLU A 1133 -12.70 -11.60 -6.84
CA GLU A 1133 -13.27 -11.75 -8.17
C GLU A 1133 -12.19 -12.21 -9.17
N GLY A 1134 -12.19 -13.51 -9.52
CA GLY A 1134 -11.32 -14.10 -10.54
C GLY A 1134 -10.95 -15.55 -10.26
N ASP A 1135 -11.13 -16.43 -11.24
CA ASP A 1135 -10.95 -17.89 -11.06
C ASP A 1135 -9.52 -18.29 -10.69
N SER A 1136 -8.49 -17.58 -11.18
CA SER A 1136 -7.08 -17.89 -10.87
C SER A 1136 -6.72 -17.60 -9.40
N LEU A 1137 -7.14 -16.44 -8.88
CA LEU A 1137 -6.94 -16.05 -7.48
C LEU A 1137 -7.78 -16.94 -6.56
N LYS A 1138 -9.03 -17.22 -6.93
CA LYS A 1138 -9.90 -18.15 -6.20
C LYS A 1138 -9.28 -19.55 -6.09
N ASN A 1139 -8.67 -20.07 -7.15
CA ASN A 1139 -8.00 -21.37 -7.12
C ASN A 1139 -6.74 -21.37 -6.23
N GLN A 1140 -5.97 -20.28 -6.24
CA GLN A 1140 -4.82 -20.12 -5.32
C GLN A 1140 -5.26 -20.05 -3.86
N LEU A 1141 -6.38 -19.38 -3.57
CA LEU A 1141 -6.95 -19.32 -2.23
C LEU A 1141 -7.50 -20.65 -1.76
N ILE A 1142 -8.26 -21.34 -2.62
CA ILE A 1142 -8.71 -22.71 -2.31
C ILE A 1142 -7.51 -23.60 -1.98
N ALA A 1143 -6.39 -23.48 -2.70
CA ALA A 1143 -5.17 -24.21 -2.39
C ALA A 1143 -4.57 -23.82 -1.02
N ASN A 1144 -4.55 -22.53 -0.66
CA ASN A 1144 -4.13 -22.06 0.67
C ASN A 1144 -5.05 -22.55 1.80
N HIS A 1145 -6.34 -22.74 1.53
CA HIS A 1145 -7.34 -23.18 2.51
C HIS A 1145 -7.48 -24.70 2.58
N THR A 1146 -6.88 -25.45 1.66
CA THR A 1146 -7.01 -26.90 1.61
C THR A 1146 -6.09 -27.55 2.66
N PRO A 1147 -6.62 -28.29 3.63
CA PRO A 1147 -5.81 -28.99 4.62
C PRO A 1147 -5.03 -30.15 3.99
N LYS A 1148 -3.81 -30.40 4.46
CA LYS A 1148 -3.11 -31.67 4.16
C LYS A 1148 -3.62 -32.78 5.08
N THR A 1149 -3.63 -34.01 4.57
CA THR A 1149 -3.98 -35.21 5.34
C THR A 1149 -3.03 -35.39 6.52
N MET A 1150 -3.59 -35.58 7.72
CA MET A 1150 -2.83 -35.87 8.93
C MET A 1150 -2.68 -37.38 9.09
N VAL A 1151 -1.47 -37.83 9.42
CA VAL A 1151 -1.17 -39.21 9.82
C VAL A 1151 -0.99 -39.23 11.34
N ALA A 1152 -1.33 -40.36 11.99
CA ALA A 1152 -1.25 -40.54 13.45
C ALA A 1152 0.21 -40.72 13.95
N ASP A 1153 1.17 -40.03 13.36
CA ASP A 1153 2.62 -40.17 13.55
C ASP A 1153 3.29 -38.95 14.22
N ARG A 1154 2.47 -38.02 14.72
CA ARG A 1154 2.89 -36.74 15.32
C ARG A 1154 3.63 -35.78 14.37
N VAL A 1155 3.53 -35.98 13.05
CA VAL A 1155 4.06 -35.03 12.08
C VAL A 1155 3.10 -33.86 11.89
N SER A 1156 3.64 -32.64 11.96
CA SER A 1156 2.89 -31.39 11.78
C SER A 1156 2.56 -31.15 10.31
N MET A 1157 1.28 -30.95 10.01
CA MET A 1157 0.76 -30.72 8.66
C MET A 1157 0.06 -29.35 8.57
N PRO A 1158 0.24 -28.59 7.48
CA PRO A 1158 -0.52 -27.37 7.24
C PRO A 1158 -1.99 -27.70 6.99
N LEU A 1159 -2.88 -27.02 7.72
CA LEU A 1159 -4.32 -27.23 7.67
C LEU A 1159 -5.06 -26.05 7.02
N PHE A 1160 -4.53 -24.84 7.17
CA PHE A 1160 -5.16 -23.63 6.63
C PHE A 1160 -4.14 -22.49 6.56
N LYS A 1161 -4.16 -21.66 5.53
CA LYS A 1161 -3.41 -20.40 5.45
C LYS A 1161 -4.36 -19.26 5.08
N LEU A 1162 -4.40 -18.22 5.92
CA LEU A 1162 -4.97 -16.93 5.57
C LEU A 1162 -3.84 -16.03 5.05
N ASP A 1163 -3.95 -15.59 3.79
CA ASP A 1163 -2.97 -14.71 3.16
C ASP A 1163 -3.56 -13.31 2.95
N ARG A 1164 -3.15 -12.34 3.77
CA ARG A 1164 -3.72 -10.98 3.75
C ARG A 1164 -3.39 -10.20 2.47
N LEU A 1165 -2.42 -10.64 1.67
CA LEU A 1165 -2.14 -10.06 0.35
C LEU A 1165 -3.19 -10.48 -0.69
N LEU A 1166 -3.73 -11.69 -0.55
CA LEU A 1166 -4.76 -12.25 -1.44
C LEU A 1166 -6.18 -12.07 -0.87
N GLU A 1167 -6.30 -11.85 0.45
CA GLU A 1167 -7.55 -11.88 1.23
C GLU A 1167 -7.68 -10.65 2.15
N SER A 1168 -7.39 -9.46 1.60
CA SER A 1168 -7.31 -8.19 2.36
C SER A 1168 -8.64 -7.72 2.96
N GLY A 1169 -9.77 -8.26 2.51
CA GLY A 1169 -11.13 -7.89 2.95
C GLY A 1169 -11.67 -8.69 4.13
N THR A 1170 -10.99 -9.75 4.58
CA THR A 1170 -11.47 -10.60 5.69
C THR A 1170 -11.43 -9.82 7.01
N ASN A 1171 -12.57 -9.62 7.66
CA ASN A 1171 -12.70 -8.74 8.83
C ASN A 1171 -12.10 -9.33 10.13
N ALA A 1172 -12.00 -8.52 11.19
CA ALA A 1172 -11.54 -8.85 12.55
C ALA A 1172 -12.44 -9.84 13.32
N ALA A 1173 -13.58 -10.26 12.75
CA ALA A 1173 -14.50 -11.18 13.41
C ALA A 1173 -13.85 -12.57 13.53
N PRO A 1174 -14.19 -13.38 14.55
CA PRO A 1174 -13.71 -14.76 14.62
C PRO A 1174 -14.06 -15.51 13.33
N LEU A 1175 -13.03 -15.98 12.62
CA LEU A 1175 -13.18 -16.79 11.43
C LEU A 1175 -13.54 -18.22 11.86
N THR A 1176 -14.76 -18.64 11.52
CA THR A 1176 -15.27 -19.99 11.80
C THR A 1176 -15.11 -20.87 10.57
N LEU A 1177 -14.19 -21.82 10.62
CA LEU A 1177 -13.95 -22.84 9.60
C LEU A 1177 -14.67 -24.13 10.01
N THR A 1178 -15.60 -24.62 9.20
CA THR A 1178 -16.32 -25.88 9.49
C THR A 1178 -15.82 -26.98 8.56
N TYR A 1179 -15.55 -28.17 9.09
CA TYR A 1179 -15.06 -29.33 8.33
C TYR A 1179 -16.10 -30.47 8.26
N PRO A 1180 -17.27 -30.24 7.61
CA PRO A 1180 -18.37 -31.20 7.62
C PRO A 1180 -18.05 -32.48 6.82
N ASN A 1181 -17.00 -32.44 5.99
CA ASN A 1181 -16.61 -33.50 5.08
C ASN A 1181 -15.36 -34.27 5.56
N ALA A 1182 -14.95 -34.11 6.82
CA ALA A 1182 -13.80 -34.82 7.34
C ALA A 1182 -13.98 -36.35 7.26
N GLN A 1183 -12.90 -37.06 6.93
CA GLN A 1183 -12.85 -38.49 6.72
C GLN A 1183 -11.70 -39.13 7.48
N LEU A 1184 -11.98 -40.27 8.11
CA LEU A 1184 -10.99 -41.14 8.75
C LEU A 1184 -10.73 -42.34 7.84
N THR A 1185 -9.48 -42.53 7.44
CA THR A 1185 -9.03 -43.73 6.72
C THR A 1185 -8.34 -44.67 7.71
N VAL A 1186 -8.88 -45.88 7.80
CA VAL A 1186 -8.42 -46.93 8.71
C VAL A 1186 -7.82 -48.08 7.89
N PRO A 1187 -6.54 -48.42 8.08
CA PRO A 1187 -5.91 -49.56 7.41
C PRO A 1187 -6.46 -50.90 7.89
N ALA A 1188 -6.23 -51.97 7.12
CA ALA A 1188 -6.67 -53.34 7.47
C ALA A 1188 -5.85 -53.99 8.61
N SER A 1189 -4.94 -53.23 9.24
CA SER A 1189 -4.05 -53.65 10.32
C SER A 1189 -4.76 -53.78 11.68
N VAL A 1190 -5.97 -53.24 11.81
CA VAL A 1190 -6.76 -53.22 13.06
C VAL A 1190 -7.32 -54.61 13.39
N LYS A 1191 -6.97 -55.15 14.56
CA LYS A 1191 -7.30 -56.53 14.94
C LYS A 1191 -8.37 -56.65 16.01
N ASN A 1192 -8.50 -55.66 16.90
CA ASN A 1192 -9.44 -55.73 18.02
C ASN A 1192 -10.58 -54.71 17.90
N SER A 1193 -11.80 -55.14 18.22
CA SER A 1193 -12.96 -54.26 18.36
C SER A 1193 -12.84 -53.39 19.61
N GLY A 1194 -13.31 -52.14 19.54
CA GLY A 1194 -13.37 -51.24 20.68
C GLY A 1194 -13.39 -49.78 20.24
N ARG A 1195 -13.37 -48.87 21.21
CA ARG A 1195 -13.29 -47.43 20.94
C ARG A 1195 -11.84 -47.03 20.73
N TYR A 1196 -11.54 -46.55 19.53
CA TYR A 1196 -10.26 -45.92 19.21
C TYR A 1196 -10.40 -44.41 19.38
N SER A 1197 -9.46 -43.79 20.08
CA SER A 1197 -9.41 -42.34 20.27
C SER A 1197 -7.99 -41.81 20.09
N SER A 1198 -7.87 -40.61 19.55
CA SER A 1198 -6.62 -39.86 19.41
C SER A 1198 -6.84 -38.39 19.77
N THR A 1199 -5.77 -37.69 20.14
CA THR A 1199 -5.74 -36.25 20.34
C THR A 1199 -5.17 -35.57 19.09
N ILE A 1200 -5.87 -34.57 18.56
CA ILE A 1200 -5.32 -33.68 17.52
C ILE A 1200 -4.92 -32.37 18.20
N THR A 1201 -3.66 -31.97 18.00
CA THR A 1201 -3.14 -30.69 18.49
C THR A 1201 -3.09 -29.69 17.34
N TYR A 1202 -3.65 -28.51 17.55
CA TYR A 1202 -3.64 -27.41 16.58
C TYR A 1202 -2.69 -26.30 17.05
N SER A 1203 -1.97 -25.71 16.12
CA SER A 1203 -1.09 -24.56 16.36
C SER A 1203 -1.32 -23.50 15.28
N VAL A 1204 -1.07 -22.24 15.62
CA VAL A 1204 -1.18 -21.11 14.69
C VAL A 1204 0.13 -20.31 14.68
N THR A 1205 0.59 -19.95 13.50
CA THR A 1205 1.77 -19.09 13.29
C THR A 1205 1.32 -17.77 12.69
N ASP A 1206 1.69 -16.66 13.31
CA ASP A 1206 1.44 -15.30 12.83
C ASP A 1206 2.69 -14.70 12.16
N GLY A 1207 2.50 -13.68 11.32
CA GLY A 1207 3.61 -13.00 10.65
C GLY A 1207 4.19 -13.77 9.48
N LEU A 1208 3.37 -14.60 8.83
CA LEU A 1208 3.65 -15.02 7.46
C LEU A 1208 3.50 -13.76 6.59
N GLN A 1209 4.47 -13.43 5.76
CA GLN A 1209 4.27 -12.43 4.71
C GLN A 1209 3.69 -13.13 3.49
#